data_AF-A0AAD4AJN8-F1
#
_entry.id   AF-A0AAD4AJN8-F1
#
_cell.length_a   1.000
_cell.length_b   1.000
_cell.length_c   1.000
_cell.angle_alpha   90.00
_cell.angle_beta   90.00
_cell.angle_gamma   90.00
#
_symmetry.space_group_name_H-M   'P 1'
#
loop_
_entity.id
_entity.type
_entity.pdbx_description
1 polymer ?
#
loop_
_entity_poly.entity_id
_entity_poly.type
_entity_poly.pdbx_seq_one_letter_code
_entity_poly.pdbx_strand_id
1 'polypeptide(L)'
;MRVSSFTRLLAILLALASVFLAGVLFWASNVLSTLDTQNTAYTQLKNTILIDLEDSIESYLKAGDSQYLGQSSQIIGEIKSESLSILPESVGTHISEQLDMLDADINGKYRALGKLSGNEMALLDNALRQMAGSASSLISYTLKAQPHSLSAQYFSLTSDYYAQVSNLGIYTYQLNAHFDPSTEASLQQTINSLKTLARKLEDLENLGVMSEVDEDELFFGAEAEDLAEEIKAELVSWPKRFDRDLQSTLVQAKQRQQGMDALRADIKRVADIMLSAEQALKNEQSELKEQVLLIFGVAIGLLVILAVGVYVMQFNQVLTPLRQLRDGFADLIESKELKNIHSKNANTELGEIATYFNQLIDQQRNEAQERSHMLEVINDFMQQMSNNLAQIGRQSDTTYDQVEQTETMLVTIKAMGGEVNDINTQVSDNASSTHKAMMQSVQFADAMLSASSETQSRVEQGLASLNELLNGVSDVGKVIEMIRTIAEQTNLLALNAAIESARAGEHGRGFAVVADEVRKLAQQTQDSLSDINQQLSVLGENSEKVSTQISALAEDAQLQTSHAHELKRNSEGVATSAQSANHVADNAMELAQQQSGLLDNFSIAMSQMKQQVNGSGQQITDIQGQLQEQMQRIRTSLGLV
;
A
#
# COMPACT_ATOMS: atom_id res chain seq x y z
N MET A 1 0.00 6.18 17.68
CA MET A 1 0.69 7.48 17.49
C MET A 1 1.50 7.35 16.22
N ARG A 2 1.50 8.38 15.36
CA ARG A 2 2.33 8.35 14.15
C ARG A 2 3.80 8.19 14.53
N VAL A 3 4.56 7.37 13.81
CA VAL A 3 5.99 7.10 14.09
C VAL A 3 6.76 8.42 14.10
N SER A 4 6.42 9.31 13.16
CA SER A 4 6.95 10.66 13.05
C SER A 4 6.65 11.55 14.28
N SER A 5 5.48 11.39 14.90
CA SER A 5 5.12 12.12 16.11
C SER A 5 5.84 11.55 17.33
N PHE A 6 6.00 10.23 17.40
CA PHE A 6 6.72 9.56 18.49
C PHE A 6 8.22 9.90 18.47
N THR A 7 8.87 9.89 17.30
CA THR A 7 10.29 10.25 17.19
C THR A 7 10.54 11.70 17.58
N ARG A 8 9.64 12.63 17.22
CA ARG A 8 9.69 14.03 17.68
C ARG A 8 9.54 14.14 19.19
N LEU A 9 8.57 13.42 19.78
CA LEU A 9 8.35 13.43 21.23
C LEU A 9 9.55 12.81 21.98
N LEU A 10 10.12 11.73 21.46
CA LEU A 10 11.33 11.10 22.00
C LEU A 10 12.54 12.04 21.93
N ALA A 11 12.74 12.71 20.80
CA ALA A 11 13.82 13.68 20.65
C ALA A 11 13.68 14.85 21.66
N ILE A 12 12.46 15.34 21.87
CA ILE A 12 12.17 16.37 22.89
C ILE A 12 12.46 15.84 24.30
N LEU A 13 12.00 14.62 24.63
CA LEU A 13 12.24 14.04 25.95
C LEU A 13 13.73 13.75 26.21
N LEU A 14 14.47 13.27 25.21
CA LEU A 14 15.92 13.06 25.33
C LEU A 14 16.67 14.39 25.45
N ALA A 15 16.26 15.42 24.71
CA ALA A 15 16.83 16.76 24.86
C ALA A 15 16.57 17.33 26.27
N LEU A 16 15.35 17.22 26.78
CA LEU A 16 15.01 17.62 28.15
C LEU A 16 15.78 16.82 29.20
N ALA A 17 15.92 15.51 29.04
CA ALA A 17 16.70 14.65 29.93
C ALA A 17 18.20 15.02 29.90
N SER A 18 18.72 15.40 28.74
CA SER A 18 20.13 15.82 28.56
C SER A 18 20.39 17.17 29.23
N VAL A 19 19.47 18.13 29.07
CA VAL A 19 19.51 19.44 29.77
C VAL A 19 19.40 19.26 31.27
N PHE A 20 18.50 18.39 31.73
CA PHE A 20 18.35 18.07 33.15
C PHE A 20 19.62 17.43 33.73
N LEU A 21 20.20 16.44 33.05
CA LEU A 21 21.45 15.78 33.46
C LEU A 21 22.62 16.78 33.50
N ALA A 22 22.73 17.66 32.51
CA ALA A 22 23.73 18.73 32.50
C ALA A 22 23.55 19.69 33.68
N GLY A 23 22.30 20.03 34.02
CA GLY A 23 21.99 20.84 35.20
C GLY A 23 22.37 20.16 36.52
N VAL A 24 22.07 18.86 36.67
CA VAL A 24 22.46 18.07 37.84
C VAL A 24 23.98 17.96 37.96
N LEU A 25 24.68 17.69 36.86
CA LEU A 25 26.15 17.62 36.84
C LEU A 25 26.79 18.95 37.21
N PHE A 26 26.26 20.06 36.67
CA PHE A 26 26.74 21.40 36.98
C PHE A 26 26.52 21.74 38.45
N TRP A 27 25.33 21.48 38.99
CA TRP A 27 25.02 21.71 40.41
C TRP A 27 25.88 20.85 41.33
N ALA A 28 25.99 19.54 41.06
CA ALA A 28 26.81 18.63 41.85
C ALA A 28 28.30 19.02 41.82
N SER A 29 28.83 19.43 40.66
CA SER A 29 30.19 19.94 40.54
C SER A 29 30.40 21.20 41.37
N ASN A 30 29.42 22.12 41.39
CA ASN A 30 29.51 23.34 42.19
C ASN A 30 29.50 23.04 43.69
N VAL A 31 28.60 22.17 44.15
CA VAL A 31 28.53 21.72 45.56
C VAL A 31 29.83 21.05 45.98
N LEU A 32 30.38 20.14 45.17
CA LEU A 32 31.61 19.43 45.50
C LEU A 32 32.82 20.38 45.57
N SER A 33 32.89 21.37 44.68
CA SER A 33 33.91 22.42 44.68
C SER A 33 33.82 23.31 45.93
N THR A 34 32.61 23.70 46.34
CA THR A 34 32.39 24.45 47.58
C THR A 34 32.83 23.66 48.81
N LEU A 35 32.50 22.36 48.89
CA LEU A 35 32.92 21.50 50.00
C LEU A 35 34.44 21.34 50.11
N ASP A 36 35.13 21.24 48.97
CA ASP A 36 36.60 21.12 48.93
C ASP A 36 37.28 22.43 49.37
N THR A 37 36.74 23.56 48.93
CA THR A 37 37.21 24.90 49.32
C THR A 37 37.00 25.12 50.84
N GLN A 38 35.85 24.74 51.38
CA GLN A 38 35.55 24.80 52.81
C GLN A 38 36.49 23.94 53.66
N ASN A 39 36.78 22.72 53.21
CA ASN A 39 37.67 21.80 53.92
C ASN A 39 39.13 22.32 53.96
N THR A 40 39.58 22.90 52.85
CA THR A 40 40.92 23.51 52.76
C THR A 40 41.02 24.73 53.69
N ALA A 41 40.03 25.63 53.65
CA ALA A 41 39.97 26.80 54.52
C ALA A 41 39.90 26.43 56.01
N TYR A 42 39.10 25.41 56.37
CA TYR A 42 39.04 24.89 57.73
C TYR A 42 40.39 24.34 58.20
N THR A 43 41.09 23.58 57.36
CA THR A 43 42.40 23.00 57.71
C THR A 43 43.44 24.09 57.94
N GLN A 44 43.43 25.14 57.12
CA GLN A 44 44.30 26.30 57.29
C GLN A 44 44.00 27.04 58.59
N LEU A 45 42.71 27.31 58.86
CA LEU A 45 42.27 27.95 60.11
C LEU A 45 42.66 27.14 61.35
N LYS A 46 42.44 25.82 61.32
CA LYS A 46 42.81 24.90 62.40
C LYS A 46 44.30 24.98 62.71
N ASN A 47 45.15 25.02 61.69
CA ASN A 47 46.59 25.17 61.88
C ASN A 47 46.94 26.53 62.50
N THR A 48 46.39 27.63 62.01
CA THR A 48 46.66 28.96 62.58
C THR A 48 46.26 29.08 64.05
N ILE A 49 45.17 28.41 64.47
CA ILE A 49 44.72 28.45 65.86
C ILE A 49 45.50 27.51 66.77
N LEU A 50 45.68 26.24 66.37
CA LEU A 50 46.34 25.22 67.20
C LEU A 50 47.87 25.30 67.19
N ILE A 51 48.45 26.02 66.23
CA ILE A 51 49.91 26.18 66.12
C ILE A 51 50.26 27.64 66.43
N ASP A 52 49.87 28.59 65.58
CA ASP A 52 50.39 29.95 65.66
C ASP A 52 49.83 30.74 66.86
N LEU A 53 48.51 30.69 67.08
CA LEU A 53 47.87 31.39 68.20
C LEU A 53 48.23 30.76 69.55
N GLU A 54 48.20 29.43 69.63
CA GLU A 54 48.56 28.68 70.85
C GLU A 54 50.04 28.91 71.22
N ASP A 55 50.97 28.86 70.26
CA ASP A 55 52.41 29.07 70.51
C ASP A 55 52.70 30.51 70.96
N SER A 56 52.02 31.51 70.40
CA SER A 56 52.12 32.91 70.84
C SER A 56 51.62 33.10 72.28
N ILE A 57 50.50 32.48 72.65
CA ILE A 57 49.99 32.52 74.03
C ILE A 57 50.91 31.77 74.99
N GLU A 58 51.41 30.60 74.61
CA GLU A 58 52.33 29.81 75.43
C GLU A 58 53.67 30.54 75.62
N SER A 59 54.14 31.27 74.61
CA SER A 59 55.30 32.14 74.70
C SER A 59 55.09 33.29 75.69
N TYR A 60 53.89 33.90 75.71
CA TYR A 60 53.52 34.87 76.74
C TYR A 60 53.53 34.25 78.15
N LEU A 61 52.95 33.06 78.31
CA LEU A 61 52.88 32.38 79.61
C LEU A 61 54.28 32.04 80.17
N LYS A 62 55.27 31.82 79.31
CA LYS A 62 56.67 31.54 79.71
C LYS A 62 57.47 32.81 79.96
N ALA A 63 57.36 33.81 79.09
CA ALA A 63 58.20 35.00 79.12
C ALA A 63 57.61 36.19 79.89
N GLY A 64 56.28 36.23 80.04
CA GLY A 64 55.56 37.36 80.63
C GLY A 64 55.50 38.62 79.76
N ASP A 65 56.04 38.58 78.52
CA ASP A 65 56.14 39.73 77.63
C ASP A 65 54.83 40.00 76.87
N SER A 66 54.24 41.18 77.12
CA SER A 66 53.01 41.64 76.48
C SER A 66 53.07 41.77 74.95
N GLN A 67 54.26 41.72 74.33
CA GLN A 67 54.41 41.67 72.87
C GLN A 67 53.77 40.40 72.28
N TYR A 68 53.91 39.25 72.94
CA TYR A 68 53.29 38.00 72.52
C TYR A 68 51.75 38.06 72.57
N LEU A 69 51.18 38.76 73.55
CA LEU A 69 49.74 39.04 73.58
C LEU A 69 49.30 39.96 72.41
N GLY A 70 50.16 40.89 71.98
CA GLY A 70 49.92 41.70 70.79
C GLY A 70 49.92 40.86 69.51
N GLN A 71 50.85 39.91 69.39
CA GLN A 71 50.89 38.97 68.27
C GLN A 71 49.65 38.07 68.25
N SER A 72 49.23 37.54 69.41
CA SER A 72 48.00 36.75 69.53
C SER A 72 46.76 37.54 69.08
N SER A 73 46.65 38.81 69.44
CA SER A 73 45.54 39.68 69.01
C SER A 73 45.56 39.94 67.49
N GLN A 74 46.75 40.10 66.90
CA GLN A 74 46.89 40.23 65.45
C GLN A 74 46.47 38.95 64.72
N ILE A 75 46.92 37.79 65.20
CA ILE A 75 46.54 36.48 64.63
C ILE A 75 45.02 36.29 64.70
N ILE A 76 44.38 36.67 65.82
CA ILE A 76 42.92 36.65 65.94
C ILE A 76 42.25 37.57 64.90
N GLY A 77 42.79 38.78 64.69
CA GLY A 77 42.31 39.71 63.67
C GLY A 77 42.37 39.13 62.26
N GLU A 78 43.49 38.52 61.89
CA GLU A 78 43.72 37.90 60.57
C GLU A 78 42.76 36.71 60.32
N ILE A 79 42.58 35.87 61.34
CA ILE A 79 41.60 34.77 61.31
C ILE A 79 40.19 35.29 60.99
N LYS A 80 39.78 36.40 61.63
CA LYS A 80 38.45 37.00 61.46
C LYS A 80 38.24 37.64 60.10
N SER A 81 39.24 38.30 59.54
CA SER A 81 39.09 38.96 58.24
C SER A 81 39.14 37.99 57.05
N GLU A 82 39.96 36.92 57.14
CA GLU A 82 40.31 36.12 55.96
C GLU A 82 39.78 34.69 55.98
N SER A 83 39.66 34.06 57.16
CA SER A 83 39.45 32.61 57.23
C SER A 83 38.02 32.20 57.61
N LEU A 84 37.26 33.10 58.25
CA LEU A 84 35.94 32.79 58.81
C LEU A 84 34.77 32.88 57.82
N SER A 85 34.91 33.68 56.75
CA SER A 85 33.85 33.91 55.75
C SER A 85 33.58 32.72 54.81
N ILE A 86 34.52 31.77 54.76
CA ILE A 86 34.45 30.61 53.86
C ILE A 86 33.73 29.44 54.56
N LEU A 87 33.67 29.43 55.89
CA LEU A 87 33.06 28.37 56.68
C LEU A 87 31.52 28.46 56.70
N PRO A 88 30.81 27.35 56.99
CA PRO A 88 29.38 27.38 57.26
C PRO A 88 29.04 28.41 58.34
N GLU A 89 27.96 29.18 58.12
CA GLU A 89 27.59 30.33 58.95
C GLU A 89 27.46 29.99 60.45
N SER A 90 26.96 28.79 60.77
CA SER A 90 26.83 28.27 62.13
C SER A 90 28.19 28.02 62.81
N VAL A 91 29.16 27.49 62.06
CA VAL A 91 30.51 27.16 62.56
C VAL A 91 31.34 28.44 62.64
N GLY A 92 31.31 29.27 61.61
CA GLY A 92 32.03 30.53 61.57
C GLY A 92 31.62 31.49 62.68
N THR A 93 30.31 31.67 62.91
CA THR A 93 29.81 32.57 63.95
C THR A 93 30.28 32.14 65.35
N HIS A 94 30.20 30.84 65.65
CA HIS A 94 30.58 30.33 66.96
C HIS A 94 32.09 30.48 67.26
N ILE A 95 32.93 30.23 66.25
CA ILE A 95 34.38 30.43 66.36
C ILE A 95 34.71 31.92 66.53
N SER A 96 34.06 32.79 65.74
CA SER A 96 34.27 34.24 65.83
C SER A 96 33.92 34.78 67.22
N GLU A 97 32.79 34.38 67.81
CA GLU A 97 32.38 34.81 69.15
C GLU A 97 33.42 34.46 70.21
N GLN A 98 34.00 33.26 70.14
CA GLN A 98 35.00 32.81 71.12
C GLN A 98 36.35 33.48 70.94
N LEU A 99 36.76 33.73 69.69
CA LEU A 99 37.94 34.53 69.40
C LEU A 99 37.77 35.98 69.85
N ASP A 100 36.57 36.55 69.73
CA ASP A 100 36.26 37.89 70.26
C ASP A 100 36.35 37.97 71.78
N MET A 101 35.84 36.95 72.48
CA MET A 101 36.00 36.86 73.93
C MET A 101 37.47 36.74 74.34
N LEU A 102 38.23 35.87 73.66
CA LEU A 102 39.65 35.69 73.93
C LEU A 102 40.45 36.97 73.64
N ASP A 103 40.18 37.65 72.53
CA ASP A 103 40.87 38.90 72.17
C ASP A 103 40.57 40.03 73.16
N ALA A 104 39.31 40.18 73.59
CA ALA A 104 38.93 41.14 74.61
C ALA A 104 39.65 40.87 75.95
N ASP A 105 39.75 39.60 76.32
CA ASP A 105 40.44 39.16 77.54
C ASP A 105 41.96 39.35 77.46
N ILE A 106 42.57 39.03 76.30
CA ILE A 106 43.98 39.28 75.99
C ILE A 106 44.29 40.78 76.12
N ASN A 107 43.48 41.63 75.51
CA ASN A 107 43.68 43.07 75.49
C ASN A 107 43.36 43.76 76.83
N GLY A 108 42.54 43.12 77.67
CA GLY A 108 42.14 43.61 78.98
C GLY A 108 42.85 42.89 80.13
N LYS A 109 42.17 41.88 80.69
CA LYS A 109 42.54 41.26 81.97
C LYS A 109 43.90 40.57 81.93
N TYR A 110 44.28 39.94 80.82
CA TYR A 110 45.56 39.23 80.73
C TYR A 110 46.75 40.18 80.48
N ARG A 111 46.60 41.21 79.64
CA ARG A 111 47.64 42.24 79.48
C ARG A 111 47.94 43.00 80.77
N ALA A 112 46.95 43.18 81.65
CA ALA A 112 47.16 43.78 82.96
C ALA A 112 48.09 42.93 83.86
N LEU A 113 48.02 41.60 83.78
CA LEU A 113 48.85 40.68 84.56
C LEU A 113 50.34 40.77 84.21
N GLY A 114 50.68 41.04 82.94
CA GLY A 114 52.07 41.23 82.51
C GLY A 114 52.73 42.47 83.11
N LYS A 115 51.95 43.51 83.43
CA LYS A 115 52.44 44.75 84.05
C LYS A 115 52.80 44.60 85.53
N LEU A 116 52.32 43.53 86.19
CA LEU A 116 52.64 43.16 87.58
C LEU A 116 53.97 42.37 87.70
N SER A 117 54.85 42.43 86.71
CA SER A 117 56.11 41.66 86.71
C SER A 117 57.35 42.50 87.07
N GLY A 118 57.27 43.83 87.02
CA GLY A 118 58.40 44.71 87.23
C GLY A 118 58.46 45.26 88.66
N ASN A 119 59.49 44.87 89.42
CA ASN A 119 60.00 45.56 90.62
C ASN A 119 59.45 45.14 92.01
N GLU A 120 58.72 44.03 92.13
CA GLU A 120 58.12 43.59 93.40
C GLU A 120 59.13 42.98 94.39
N MET A 121 60.14 42.26 93.86
CA MET A 121 61.19 41.64 94.68
C MET A 121 62.21 42.66 95.19
N ALA A 122 62.33 43.81 94.52
CA ALA A 122 63.33 44.81 94.86
C ALA A 122 63.09 45.44 96.24
N LEU A 123 61.82 45.58 96.65
CA LEU A 123 61.47 46.07 97.99
C LEU A 123 61.86 45.08 99.08
N LEU A 124 61.63 43.78 98.85
CA LEU A 124 62.01 42.71 99.77
C LEU A 124 63.53 42.55 99.86
N ASP A 125 64.24 42.59 98.72
CA ASP A 125 65.71 42.55 98.69
C ASP A 125 66.34 43.73 99.43
N ASN A 126 65.78 44.94 99.26
CA ASN A 126 66.23 46.12 100.00
C ASN A 126 66.09 45.91 101.51
N ALA A 127 64.90 45.52 101.99
CA ALA A 127 64.67 45.31 103.41
C ALA A 127 65.60 44.20 103.99
N LEU A 128 65.88 43.12 103.26
CA LEU A 128 66.84 42.09 103.67
C LEU A 128 68.25 42.66 103.86
N ARG A 129 68.73 43.46 102.91
CA ARG A 129 70.04 44.10 102.99
C ARG A 129 70.14 45.03 104.19
N GLN A 130 69.09 45.82 104.44
CA GLN A 130 69.05 46.75 105.57
C GLN A 130 69.07 46.00 106.91
N MET A 131 68.29 44.92 107.06
CA MET A 131 68.31 44.10 108.27
C MET A 131 69.68 43.48 108.55
N ALA A 132 70.34 42.95 107.52
CA ALA A 132 71.68 42.40 107.65
C ALA A 132 72.71 43.51 107.99
N GLY A 133 72.54 44.69 107.40
CA GLY A 133 73.33 45.89 107.67
C GLY A 133 73.24 46.33 109.13
N SER A 134 72.03 46.60 109.64
CA SER A 134 71.82 47.02 111.03
C SER A 134 72.35 45.98 112.03
N ALA A 135 72.20 44.68 111.74
CA ALA A 135 72.77 43.63 112.59
C ALA A 135 74.30 43.67 112.60
N SER A 136 74.94 43.83 111.44
CA SER A 136 76.40 43.99 111.36
C SER A 136 76.89 45.26 112.08
N SER A 137 76.12 46.35 112.02
CA SER A 137 76.42 47.58 112.75
C SER A 137 76.36 47.36 114.26
N LEU A 138 75.38 46.59 114.76
CA LEU A 138 75.27 46.29 116.19
C LEU A 138 76.39 45.35 116.69
N ILE A 139 76.86 44.42 115.86
CA ILE A 139 78.06 43.62 116.13
C ILE A 139 79.28 44.55 116.26
N SER A 140 79.43 45.49 115.34
CA SER A 140 80.55 46.46 115.33
C SER A 140 80.51 47.39 116.54
N TYR A 141 79.32 47.85 116.91
CA TYR A 141 79.06 48.58 118.16
C TYR A 141 79.55 47.79 119.38
N THR A 142 79.20 46.50 119.44
CA THR A 142 79.58 45.61 120.55
C THR A 142 81.10 45.41 120.65
N LEU A 143 81.81 45.38 119.51
CA LEU A 143 83.28 45.28 119.46
C LEU A 143 83.99 46.55 119.91
N LYS A 144 83.38 47.72 119.71
CA LYS A 144 83.95 49.02 120.11
C LYS A 144 83.80 49.30 121.61
N ALA A 145 82.85 48.65 122.28
CA ALA A 145 82.64 48.82 123.71
C ALA A 145 83.82 48.28 124.53
N GLN A 146 84.16 48.94 125.64
CA GLN A 146 85.06 48.38 126.64
C GLN A 146 84.47 47.07 127.21
N PRO A 147 85.28 46.15 127.77
CA PRO A 147 84.80 44.85 128.23
C PRO A 147 83.60 44.97 129.18
N HIS A 148 82.40 44.65 128.69
CA HIS A 148 81.14 44.77 129.42
C HIS A 148 80.54 43.37 129.65
N SER A 149 79.78 43.21 130.74
CA SER A 149 79.15 41.91 131.08
C SER A 149 78.15 41.44 130.02
N LEU A 150 77.58 42.38 129.26
CA LEU A 150 76.54 42.12 128.25
C LEU A 150 77.08 41.90 126.82
N SER A 151 78.37 42.14 126.54
CA SER A 151 78.91 42.05 125.17
C SER A 151 78.69 40.67 124.54
N ALA A 152 78.82 39.59 125.32
CA ALA A 152 78.55 38.24 124.84
C ALA A 152 77.08 38.01 124.46
N GLN A 153 76.13 38.62 125.19
CA GLN A 153 74.71 38.53 124.88
C GLN A 153 74.36 39.30 123.60
N TYR A 154 74.92 40.50 123.41
CA TYR A 154 74.79 41.24 122.16
C TYR A 154 75.31 40.43 120.96
N PHE A 155 76.50 39.83 121.05
CA PHE A 155 77.02 39.00 119.96
C PHE A 155 76.13 37.81 119.65
N SER A 156 75.67 37.08 120.67
CA SER A 156 74.80 35.92 120.48
C SER A 156 73.50 36.32 119.80
N LEU A 157 72.78 37.29 120.37
CA LEU A 157 71.47 37.70 119.87
C LEU A 157 71.56 38.36 118.48
N THR A 158 72.61 39.13 118.21
CA THR A 158 72.79 39.77 116.90
C THR A 158 73.22 38.77 115.84
N SER A 159 74.02 37.76 116.20
CA SER A 159 74.37 36.65 115.30
C SER A 159 73.14 35.80 114.97
N ASP A 160 72.30 35.49 115.96
CA ASP A 160 71.03 34.81 115.76
C ASP A 160 70.11 35.64 114.85
N TYR A 161 70.05 36.96 115.05
CA TYR A 161 69.28 37.85 114.20
C TYR A 161 69.78 37.80 112.75
N TYR A 162 71.09 37.94 112.55
CA TYR A 162 71.71 37.88 111.22
C TYR A 162 71.44 36.53 110.51
N ALA A 163 71.51 35.42 111.25
CA ALA A 163 71.19 34.09 110.73
C ALA A 163 69.72 33.99 110.28
N GLN A 164 68.79 34.55 111.06
CA GLN A 164 67.37 34.60 110.68
C GLN A 164 67.12 35.50 109.47
N VAL A 165 67.86 36.60 109.29
CA VAL A 165 67.78 37.42 108.05
C VAL A 165 68.22 36.61 106.84
N SER A 166 69.27 35.81 106.99
CA SER A 166 69.76 34.94 105.91
C SER A 166 68.72 33.88 105.51
N ASN A 167 68.07 33.24 106.50
CA ASN A 167 66.96 32.31 106.25
C ASN A 167 65.79 33.02 105.55
N LEU A 168 65.48 34.24 105.98
CA LEU A 168 64.41 35.03 105.38
C LEU A 168 64.69 35.28 103.89
N GLY A 169 65.94 35.59 103.53
CA GLY A 169 66.35 35.75 102.13
C GLY A 169 66.13 34.49 101.28
N ILE A 170 66.46 33.30 101.81
CA ILE A 170 66.27 32.02 101.11
C ILE A 170 64.79 31.78 100.82
N TYR A 171 63.93 31.91 101.84
CA TYR A 171 62.50 31.68 101.64
C TYR A 171 61.84 32.73 100.75
N THR A 172 62.35 33.97 100.76
CA THR A 172 61.87 35.02 99.86
C THR A 172 62.16 34.65 98.40
N TYR A 173 63.37 34.15 98.12
CA TYR A 173 63.74 33.67 96.78
C TYR A 173 62.86 32.50 96.32
N GLN A 174 62.59 31.52 97.20
CA GLN A 174 61.71 30.39 96.89
C GLN A 174 60.30 30.83 96.51
N LEU A 175 59.74 31.79 97.25
CA LEU A 175 58.42 32.35 96.96
C LEU A 175 58.35 33.01 95.58
N ASN A 176 59.43 33.69 95.15
CA ASN A 176 59.48 34.32 93.84
C ASN A 176 59.54 33.30 92.70
N ALA A 177 60.18 32.14 92.92
CA ALA A 177 60.25 31.09 91.92
C ALA A 177 58.90 30.34 91.76
N HIS A 178 58.23 30.06 92.88
CA HIS A 178 56.90 29.46 92.87
C HIS A 178 56.15 29.79 94.15
N PHE A 179 54.88 30.15 94.03
CA PHE A 179 54.02 30.34 95.19
C PHE A 179 53.70 28.99 95.82
N ASP A 180 54.22 28.74 97.02
CA ASP A 180 53.94 27.53 97.80
C ASP A 180 53.48 27.92 99.23
N PRO A 181 52.29 27.46 99.68
CA PRO A 181 51.80 27.70 101.04
C PRO A 181 52.80 27.30 102.14
N SER A 182 53.64 26.29 101.91
CA SER A 182 54.64 25.87 102.89
C SER A 182 55.80 26.88 103.04
N THR A 183 56.16 27.55 101.94
CA THR A 183 57.18 28.61 101.92
C THR A 183 56.65 29.89 102.59
N GLU A 184 55.38 30.23 102.37
CA GLU A 184 54.72 31.37 103.05
C GLU A 184 54.72 31.20 104.58
N ALA A 185 54.38 30.01 105.07
CA ALA A 185 54.41 29.71 106.50
C ALA A 185 55.83 29.86 107.09
N SER A 186 56.85 29.41 106.35
CA SER A 186 58.26 29.51 106.75
C SER A 186 58.77 30.96 106.80
N LEU A 187 58.36 31.81 105.84
CA LEU A 187 58.62 33.25 105.85
C LEU A 187 58.05 33.91 107.11
N GLN A 188 56.77 33.66 107.41
CA GLN A 188 56.12 34.25 108.57
C GLN A 188 56.76 33.83 109.90
N GLN A 189 57.15 32.56 110.04
CA GLN A 189 57.86 32.07 111.22
C GLN A 189 59.21 32.77 111.40
N THR A 190 59.95 32.98 110.31
CA THR A 190 61.25 33.64 110.32
C THR A 190 61.13 35.12 110.71
N ILE A 191 60.15 35.83 110.14
CA ILE A 191 59.83 37.23 110.49
C ILE A 191 59.51 37.36 111.99
N ASN A 192 58.68 36.45 112.53
CA ASN A 192 58.31 36.49 113.94
C ASN A 192 59.51 36.21 114.87
N SER A 193 60.42 35.34 114.44
CA SER A 193 61.69 35.09 115.14
C SER A 193 62.57 36.35 115.15
N LEU A 194 62.71 37.03 114.01
CA LEU A 194 63.42 38.32 113.91
C LEU A 194 62.81 39.40 114.80
N LYS A 195 61.49 39.57 114.79
CA LYS A 195 60.77 40.51 115.67
C LYS A 195 61.06 40.22 117.16
N THR A 196 61.17 38.95 117.54
CA THR A 196 61.46 38.54 118.92
C THR A 196 62.91 38.81 119.30
N LEU A 197 63.85 38.51 118.40
CA LEU A 197 65.29 38.78 118.61
C LEU A 197 65.56 40.29 118.68
N ALA A 198 64.94 41.08 117.80
CA ALA A 198 65.07 42.53 117.81
C ALA A 198 64.61 43.14 119.15
N ARG A 199 63.47 42.68 119.70
CA ARG A 199 63.00 43.14 121.02
C ARG A 199 63.95 42.76 122.15
N LYS A 200 64.48 41.53 122.13
CA LYS A 200 65.48 41.11 123.13
C LYS A 200 66.75 41.96 123.07
N LEU A 201 67.16 42.37 121.86
CA LEU A 201 68.28 43.30 121.68
C LEU A 201 67.93 44.72 122.15
N GLU A 202 66.71 45.18 121.88
CA GLU A 202 66.18 46.48 122.31
C GLU A 202 66.21 46.61 123.84
N ASP A 203 65.74 45.58 124.55
CA ASP A 203 65.65 45.53 126.03
C ASP A 203 67.01 45.45 126.76
N LEU A 204 68.11 45.15 126.05
CA LEU A 204 69.43 45.13 126.67
C LEU A 204 69.89 46.55 126.99
N GLU A 205 70.52 46.77 128.15
CA GLU A 205 71.16 48.05 128.44
C GLU A 205 72.26 48.35 127.41
N ASN A 206 72.43 49.64 127.10
CA ASN A 206 73.44 50.10 126.17
C ASN A 206 74.84 49.93 126.78
N LEU A 207 75.83 49.65 125.94
CA LEU A 207 77.21 49.37 126.35
C LEU A 207 78.07 50.65 126.52
N GLY A 208 77.50 51.82 126.28
CA GLY A 208 78.16 53.12 126.48
C GLY A 208 79.10 53.52 125.35
N VAL A 209 78.89 53.05 124.12
CA VAL A 209 79.63 53.53 122.94
C VAL A 209 78.88 54.71 122.36
N MET A 210 79.32 55.89 122.76
CA MET A 210 78.71 57.15 122.34
C MET A 210 79.12 57.52 120.93
N SER A 211 78.26 58.28 120.25
CA SER A 211 78.61 58.93 118.99
C SER A 211 79.74 59.94 119.20
N GLU A 212 80.59 60.09 118.17
CA GLU A 212 81.50 61.23 118.11
C GLU A 212 80.65 62.46 117.76
N VAL A 213 80.53 63.40 118.71
CA VAL A 213 79.87 64.68 118.49
C VAL A 213 80.95 65.68 118.09
N ASP A 214 80.81 66.29 116.91
CA ASP A 214 81.77 67.28 116.40
C ASP A 214 81.85 68.49 117.34
N GLU A 215 83.02 69.12 117.44
CA GLU A 215 83.25 70.29 118.32
C GLU A 215 82.25 71.44 118.06
N ASP A 216 81.74 71.56 116.83
CA ASP A 216 80.74 72.55 116.43
C ASP A 216 79.32 72.22 116.96
N GLU A 217 78.99 70.93 117.18
CA GLU A 217 77.68 70.49 117.68
C GLU A 217 77.58 70.55 119.21
N LEU A 218 78.70 70.41 119.92
CA LEU A 218 78.75 70.61 121.38
C LEU A 218 78.34 72.03 121.79
N PHE A 219 78.59 73.04 120.94
CA PHE A 219 78.23 74.44 121.21
C PHE A 219 76.71 74.70 121.25
N PHE A 220 75.90 73.80 120.68
CA PHE A 220 74.44 73.89 120.65
C PHE A 220 73.73 72.97 121.66
N GLY A 221 74.48 72.36 122.58
CA GLY A 221 73.92 71.52 123.65
C GLY A 221 73.52 70.11 123.20
N ALA A 222 74.08 69.62 122.09
CA ALA A 222 73.91 68.23 121.69
C ALA A 222 74.67 67.31 122.66
N GLU A 223 73.95 66.34 123.22
CA GLU A 223 74.54 65.29 124.06
C GLU A 223 74.92 64.11 123.18
N ALA A 224 76.07 63.49 123.47
CA ALA A 224 76.49 62.29 122.77
C ALA A 224 75.53 61.15 123.11
N GLU A 225 74.77 60.69 122.12
CA GLU A 225 73.84 59.57 122.25
C GLU A 225 74.56 58.25 122.03
N ASP A 226 74.03 57.19 122.63
CA ASP A 226 74.60 55.85 122.46
C ASP A 226 74.22 55.30 121.08
N LEU A 227 75.23 54.90 120.30
CA LEU A 227 75.04 54.40 118.94
C LEU A 227 74.12 53.17 118.85
N ALA A 228 73.87 52.46 119.95
CA ALA A 228 72.95 51.33 119.95
C ALA A 228 71.50 51.76 119.74
N GLU A 229 71.08 52.94 120.19
CA GLU A 229 69.66 53.33 120.20
C GLU A 229 69.07 53.35 118.79
N GLU A 230 69.77 54.02 117.85
CA GLU A 230 69.36 54.07 116.45
C GLU A 230 69.40 52.69 115.80
N ILE A 231 70.49 51.94 116.00
CA ILE A 231 70.67 50.61 115.39
C ILE A 231 69.60 49.62 115.89
N LYS A 232 69.28 49.64 117.18
CA LYS A 232 68.20 48.82 117.77
C LYS A 232 66.84 49.21 117.21
N ALA A 233 66.55 50.51 117.11
CA ALA A 233 65.31 50.99 116.51
C ALA A 233 65.15 50.51 115.05
N GLU A 234 66.22 50.54 114.26
CA GLU A 234 66.24 49.99 112.91
C GLU A 234 65.95 48.47 112.90
N LEU A 235 66.65 47.70 113.74
CA LEU A 235 66.46 46.25 113.87
C LEU A 235 65.03 45.86 114.25
N VAL A 236 64.34 46.70 115.01
CA VAL A 236 62.92 46.48 115.39
C VAL A 236 61.97 46.86 114.25
N SER A 237 62.31 47.89 113.47
CA SER A 237 61.43 48.42 112.42
C SER A 237 61.41 47.56 111.15
N TRP A 238 62.56 47.05 110.71
CA TRP A 238 62.68 46.38 109.41
C TRP A 238 61.88 45.08 109.29
N PRO A 239 61.82 44.18 110.29
CA PRO A 239 60.99 42.98 110.21
C PRO A 239 59.50 43.30 110.06
N LYS A 240 59.01 44.40 110.64
CA LYS A 240 57.61 44.84 110.47
C LYS A 240 57.35 45.35 109.05
N ARG A 241 58.31 46.11 108.51
CA ARG A 241 58.22 46.64 107.14
C ARG A 241 58.28 45.52 106.10
N PHE A 242 59.20 44.58 106.27
CA PHE A 242 59.34 43.40 105.42
C PHE A 242 58.04 42.59 105.36
N ASP A 243 57.39 42.37 106.50
CA ASP A 243 56.12 41.63 106.60
C ASP A 243 54.99 42.30 105.79
N ARG A 244 54.84 43.62 105.91
CA ARG A 244 53.83 44.37 105.14
C ARG A 244 54.10 44.28 103.64
N ASP A 245 55.34 44.49 103.23
CA ASP A 245 55.70 44.50 101.82
C ASP A 245 55.54 43.06 101.24
N LEU A 246 55.88 42.02 102.02
CA LEU A 246 55.67 40.61 101.67
C LEU A 246 54.19 40.27 101.43
N GLN A 247 53.27 40.71 102.31
CA GLN A 247 51.83 40.48 102.14
C GLN A 247 51.30 41.06 100.83
N SER A 248 51.80 42.24 100.43
CA SER A 248 51.42 42.84 99.14
C SER A 248 51.92 42.05 97.94
N THR A 249 53.13 41.48 98.03
CA THR A 249 53.74 40.64 96.98
C THR A 249 53.02 39.30 96.85
N LEU A 250 52.59 38.70 97.97
CA LEU A 250 51.84 37.43 97.99
C LEU A 250 50.49 37.54 97.27
N VAL A 251 49.73 38.60 97.53
CA VAL A 251 48.42 38.83 96.87
C VAL A 251 48.58 38.97 95.35
N GLN A 252 49.58 39.74 94.92
CA GLN A 252 49.85 39.97 93.49
C GLN A 252 50.36 38.71 92.79
N ALA A 253 51.26 37.94 93.42
CA ALA A 253 51.75 36.67 92.91
C ALA A 253 50.61 35.64 92.73
N LYS A 254 49.68 35.56 93.68
CA LYS A 254 48.51 34.66 93.59
C LYS A 254 47.55 35.06 92.47
N GLN A 255 47.27 36.35 92.29
CA GLN A 255 46.44 36.86 91.18
C GLN A 255 47.07 36.55 89.82
N ARG A 256 48.41 36.67 89.72
CA ARG A 256 49.16 36.31 88.52
C ARG A 256 48.98 34.85 88.15
N GLN A 257 49.19 33.93 89.10
CA GLN A 257 49.05 32.49 88.87
C GLN A 257 47.63 32.13 88.40
N GLN A 258 46.61 32.66 89.09
CA GLN A 258 45.20 32.41 88.72
C GLN A 258 44.87 32.92 87.31
N GLY A 259 45.41 34.07 86.91
CA GLY A 259 45.19 34.62 85.58
C GLY A 259 45.93 33.86 84.48
N MET A 260 47.13 33.35 84.74
CA MET A 260 47.86 32.48 83.81
C MET A 260 47.13 31.15 83.57
N ASP A 261 46.57 30.54 84.62
CA ASP A 261 45.79 29.32 84.51
C ASP A 261 44.45 29.54 83.79
N ALA A 262 43.82 30.71 83.98
CA ALA A 262 42.62 31.09 83.23
C ALA A 262 42.92 31.29 81.73
N LEU A 263 44.04 31.92 81.37
CA LEU A 263 44.43 32.08 79.97
C LEU A 263 44.68 30.72 79.29
N ARG A 264 45.33 29.77 79.98
CA ARG A 264 45.46 28.38 79.48
C ARG A 264 44.11 27.71 79.27
N ALA A 265 43.16 27.93 80.17
CA ALA A 265 41.82 27.37 80.01
C ALA A 265 41.07 28.00 78.83
N ASP A 266 41.26 29.30 78.59
CA ASP A 266 40.59 30.02 77.51
C ASP A 266 41.10 29.58 76.13
N ILE A 267 42.41 29.44 75.93
CA ILE A 267 42.97 28.93 74.66
C ILE A 267 42.56 27.47 74.41
N LYS A 268 42.52 26.63 75.46
CA LYS A 268 42.04 25.26 75.34
C LYS A 268 40.57 25.17 74.91
N ARG A 269 39.71 26.09 75.37
CA ARG A 269 38.30 26.14 74.92
C ARG A 269 38.20 26.45 73.43
N VAL A 270 39.02 27.37 72.93
CA VAL A 270 39.07 27.67 71.48
C VAL A 270 39.55 26.45 70.68
N ALA A 271 40.55 25.72 71.18
CA ALA A 271 41.04 24.48 70.57
C ALA A 271 39.98 23.34 70.55
N ASP A 272 39.25 23.13 71.63
CA ASP A 272 38.19 22.11 71.70
C ASP A 272 37.03 22.43 70.73
N ILE A 273 36.69 23.71 70.59
CA ILE A 273 35.67 24.18 69.63
C ILE A 273 36.12 23.92 68.19
N MET A 274 37.39 24.18 67.86
CA MET A 274 37.96 23.82 66.56
C MET A 274 37.76 22.34 66.26
N LEU A 275 38.09 21.44 67.19
CA LEU A 275 37.93 19.99 66.99
C LEU A 275 36.48 19.57 66.82
N SER A 276 35.55 20.18 67.56
CA SER A 276 34.10 19.93 67.41
C SER A 276 33.56 20.41 66.06
N ALA A 277 34.07 21.55 65.56
CA ALA A 277 33.73 22.08 64.24
C ALA A 277 34.16 21.15 63.10
N GLU A 278 35.28 20.41 63.24
CA GLU A 278 35.71 19.40 62.27
C GLU A 278 34.64 18.30 62.09
N GLN A 279 34.05 17.86 63.20
CA GLN A 279 33.05 16.81 63.19
C GLN A 279 31.73 17.30 62.58
N ALA A 280 31.33 18.55 62.87
CA ALA A 280 30.15 19.17 62.28
C ALA A 280 30.31 19.31 60.74
N LEU A 281 31.46 19.81 60.27
CA LEU A 281 31.79 19.92 58.85
C LEU A 281 31.79 18.56 58.14
N LYS A 282 32.34 17.51 58.77
CA LYS A 282 32.32 16.15 58.21
C LYS A 282 30.90 15.59 58.08
N ASN A 283 30.02 15.86 59.04
CA ASN A 283 28.63 15.43 58.99
C ASN A 283 27.85 16.16 57.89
N GLU A 284 27.99 17.48 57.78
CA GLU A 284 27.35 18.29 56.73
C GLU A 284 27.83 17.89 55.31
N GLN A 285 29.13 17.59 55.16
CA GLN A 285 29.68 17.02 53.92
C GLN A 285 29.08 15.66 53.57
N SER A 286 28.82 14.81 54.57
CA SER A 286 28.23 13.48 54.35
C SER A 286 26.79 13.61 53.85
N GLU A 287 26.00 14.48 54.47
CA GLU A 287 24.61 14.74 54.05
C GLU A 287 24.54 15.29 52.63
N LEU A 288 25.39 16.26 52.28
CA LEU A 288 25.43 16.82 50.93
C LEU A 288 25.89 15.79 49.87
N LYS A 289 26.85 14.92 50.20
CA LYS A 289 27.27 13.81 49.32
C LYS A 289 26.16 12.79 49.09
N GLU A 290 25.39 12.46 50.14
CA GLU A 290 24.22 11.59 50.00
C GLU A 290 23.12 12.21 49.13
N GLN A 291 22.85 13.52 49.28
CA GLN A 291 21.91 14.22 48.42
C GLN A 291 22.34 14.20 46.95
N VAL A 292 23.63 14.43 46.66
CA VAL A 292 24.18 14.32 45.30
C VAL A 292 23.96 12.90 44.75
N LEU A 293 24.30 11.85 45.51
CA LEU A 293 24.10 10.46 45.08
C LEU A 293 22.63 10.10 44.85
N LEU A 294 21.72 10.57 45.69
CA LEU A 294 20.27 10.33 45.54
C LEU A 294 19.74 10.99 44.26
N ILE A 295 20.12 12.25 43.99
CA ILE A 295 19.70 12.97 42.77
C ILE A 295 20.27 12.27 41.52
N PHE A 296 21.51 11.80 41.56
CA PHE A 296 22.06 10.95 40.48
C PHE A 296 21.27 9.66 40.30
N GLY A 297 20.91 8.97 41.39
CA GLY A 297 20.09 7.75 41.36
C GLY A 297 18.72 7.99 40.73
N VAL A 298 18.05 9.08 41.07
CA VAL A 298 16.77 9.49 40.48
C VAL A 298 16.92 9.83 39.00
N ALA A 299 17.97 10.57 38.63
CA ALA A 299 18.25 10.91 37.23
C ALA A 299 18.49 9.66 36.36
N ILE A 300 19.29 8.71 36.86
CA ILE A 300 19.53 7.42 36.19
C ILE A 300 18.23 6.59 36.13
N GLY A 301 17.47 6.54 37.22
CA GLY A 301 16.18 5.83 37.26
C GLY A 301 15.17 6.37 36.23
N LEU A 302 15.07 7.70 36.09
CA LEU A 302 14.23 8.33 35.07
C LEU A 302 14.68 7.99 33.65
N LEU A 303 16.00 7.93 33.40
CA LEU A 303 16.54 7.51 32.10
C LEU A 303 16.22 6.04 31.79
N VAL A 304 16.30 5.15 32.78
CA VAL A 304 15.94 3.73 32.62
C VAL A 304 14.45 3.57 32.36
N ILE A 305 13.59 4.27 33.10
CA ILE A 305 12.13 4.25 32.88
C ILE A 305 11.78 4.76 31.48
N LEU A 306 12.43 5.85 31.04
CA LEU A 306 12.28 6.38 29.70
C LEU A 306 12.74 5.37 28.64
N ALA A 307 13.88 4.70 28.84
CA ALA A 307 14.37 3.67 27.93
C ALA A 307 13.42 2.47 27.82
N VAL A 308 12.89 1.99 28.95
CA VAL A 308 11.91 0.89 28.98
C VAL A 308 10.59 1.31 28.33
N GLY A 309 10.09 2.53 28.59
CA GLY A 309 8.89 3.06 27.96
C GLY A 309 9.02 3.18 26.45
N VAL A 310 10.18 3.64 25.98
CA VAL A 310 10.52 3.70 24.55
C VAL A 310 10.57 2.30 23.94
N TYR A 311 11.21 1.35 24.60
CA TYR A 311 11.29 -0.03 24.13
C TYR A 311 9.91 -0.68 23.99
N VAL A 312 9.06 -0.59 25.03
CA VAL A 312 7.70 -1.16 25.02
C VAL A 312 6.86 -0.50 23.92
N MET A 313 6.94 0.82 23.78
CA MET A 313 6.18 1.55 22.76
C MET A 313 6.67 1.23 21.34
N GLN A 314 7.98 1.13 21.11
CA GLN A 314 8.57 0.73 19.84
C GLN A 314 8.16 -0.69 19.46
N PHE A 315 8.18 -1.63 20.41
CA PHE A 315 7.80 -3.01 20.18
C PHE A 315 6.31 -3.15 19.81
N ASN A 316 5.42 -2.48 20.55
CA ASN A 316 3.98 -2.62 20.35
C ASN A 316 3.42 -1.77 19.20
N GLN A 317 3.95 -0.58 18.93
CA GLN A 317 3.42 0.32 17.89
C GLN A 317 4.17 0.27 16.56
N VAL A 318 5.43 -0.19 16.54
CA VAL A 318 6.23 -0.27 15.30
C VAL A 318 6.52 -1.71 14.95
N LEU A 319 7.18 -2.46 15.85
CA LEU A 319 7.72 -3.77 15.50
C LEU A 319 6.64 -4.83 15.29
N THR A 320 5.59 -4.85 16.12
CA THR A 320 4.51 -5.82 16.02
C THR A 320 3.67 -5.64 14.74
N PRO A 321 3.18 -4.42 14.40
CA PRO A 321 2.47 -4.20 13.13
C PRO A 321 3.36 -4.45 11.90
N LEU A 322 4.66 -4.17 12.00
CA LEU A 322 5.60 -4.41 10.89
C LEU A 322 5.88 -5.91 10.68
N ARG A 323 5.92 -6.71 11.76
CA ARG A 323 5.93 -8.17 11.67
C ARG A 323 4.64 -8.71 11.09
N GLN A 324 3.47 -8.20 11.51
CA GLN A 324 2.18 -8.60 10.93
C GLN A 324 2.08 -8.25 9.44
N LEU A 325 2.60 -7.11 9.02
CA LEU A 325 2.72 -6.75 7.60
C LEU A 325 3.63 -7.74 6.87
N ARG A 326 4.85 -7.99 7.39
CA ARG A 326 5.77 -9.00 6.82
C ARG A 326 5.09 -10.35 6.70
N ASP A 327 4.42 -10.81 7.76
CA ASP A 327 3.77 -12.13 7.81
C ASP A 327 2.61 -12.19 6.83
N GLY A 328 1.81 -11.13 6.69
CA GLY A 328 0.77 -11.06 5.67
C GLY A 328 1.32 -11.06 4.24
N PHE A 329 2.45 -10.39 3.99
CA PHE A 329 3.15 -10.48 2.70
C PHE A 329 3.78 -11.87 2.48
N ALA A 330 4.36 -12.49 3.50
CA ALA A 330 4.94 -13.82 3.42
C ALA A 330 3.86 -14.90 3.18
N ASP A 331 2.76 -14.85 3.92
CA ASP A 331 1.59 -15.72 3.73
C ASP A 331 1.03 -15.56 2.31
N LEU A 332 0.93 -14.33 1.80
CA LEU A 332 0.47 -14.09 0.42
C LEU A 332 1.40 -14.76 -0.61
N ILE A 333 2.72 -14.70 -0.41
CA ILE A 333 3.71 -15.28 -1.33
C ILE A 333 3.76 -16.81 -1.22
N GLU A 334 3.75 -17.35 0.00
CA GLU A 334 3.99 -18.77 0.28
C GLU A 334 2.70 -19.61 0.15
N SER A 335 1.59 -19.14 0.72
CA SER A 335 0.31 -19.86 0.70
C SER A 335 -0.59 -19.51 -0.49
N LYS A 336 -0.32 -18.38 -1.17
CA LYS A 336 -1.22 -17.75 -2.17
C LYS A 336 -2.61 -17.38 -1.63
N GLU A 337 -2.83 -17.47 -0.33
CA GLU A 337 -4.11 -17.12 0.28
C GLU A 337 -4.20 -15.62 0.49
N LEU A 338 -5.24 -15.04 -0.09
CA LEU A 338 -5.59 -13.64 0.02
C LEU A 338 -6.19 -13.38 1.41
N LYS A 339 -5.38 -13.12 2.44
CA LYS A 339 -5.81 -12.85 3.81
C LYS A 339 -5.64 -11.38 4.19
N ASN A 340 -6.64 -10.83 4.87
CA ASN A 340 -6.59 -9.44 5.33
C ASN A 340 -5.79 -9.35 6.64
N ILE A 341 -5.00 -8.29 6.77
CA ILE A 341 -4.21 -8.01 7.97
C ILE A 341 -5.03 -7.12 8.90
N HIS A 342 -5.11 -7.49 10.18
CA HIS A 342 -5.77 -6.68 11.20
C HIS A 342 -4.81 -5.68 11.82
N SER A 343 -4.99 -4.38 11.54
CA SER A 343 -4.32 -3.30 12.27
C SER A 343 -5.18 -2.84 13.45
N LYS A 344 -4.59 -2.78 14.66
CA LYS A 344 -5.27 -2.26 15.86
C LYS A 344 -5.56 -0.75 15.79
N ASN A 345 -4.89 0.00 14.91
CA ASN A 345 -5.02 1.46 14.86
C ASN A 345 -4.81 1.99 13.44
N ALA A 346 -5.92 2.19 12.72
CA ALA A 346 -5.94 2.57 11.30
C ALA A 346 -5.28 3.93 11.00
N ASN A 347 -5.27 4.86 11.98
CA ASN A 347 -4.77 6.22 11.81
C ASN A 347 -3.24 6.37 11.96
N THR A 348 -2.49 5.26 11.83
CA THR A 348 -1.01 5.25 11.92
C THR A 348 -0.41 4.98 10.54
N GLU A 349 0.86 5.34 10.30
CA GLU A 349 1.49 5.12 8.99
C GLU A 349 1.47 3.63 8.58
N LEU A 350 1.70 2.71 9.54
CA LEU A 350 1.60 1.27 9.30
C LEU A 350 0.14 0.78 9.18
N GLY A 351 -0.81 1.46 9.83
CA GLY A 351 -2.25 1.19 9.69
C GLY A 351 -2.80 1.60 8.32
N GLU A 352 -2.32 2.72 7.78
CA GLU A 352 -2.60 3.15 6.39
C GLU A 352 -2.02 2.13 5.40
N ILE A 353 -0.78 1.66 5.60
CA ILE A 353 -0.17 0.59 4.77
C ILE A 353 -0.97 -0.72 4.86
N ALA A 354 -1.41 -1.13 6.06
CA ALA A 354 -2.26 -2.31 6.21
C ALA A 354 -3.63 -2.15 5.53
N THR A 355 -4.17 -0.93 5.51
CA THR A 355 -5.42 -0.60 4.81
C THR A 355 -5.25 -0.69 3.30
N TYR A 356 -4.17 -0.12 2.74
CA TYR A 356 -3.85 -0.25 1.32
C TYR A 356 -3.52 -1.69 0.92
N PHE A 357 -2.85 -2.46 1.79
CA PHE A 357 -2.64 -3.89 1.59
C PHE A 357 -3.97 -4.64 1.51
N ASN A 358 -4.90 -4.39 2.44
CA ASN A 358 -6.22 -5.03 2.40
C ASN A 358 -7.01 -4.63 1.14
N GLN A 359 -6.96 -3.37 0.71
CA GLN A 359 -7.56 -2.94 -0.56
C GLN A 359 -6.95 -3.67 -1.76
N LEU A 360 -5.63 -3.86 -1.78
CA LEU A 360 -4.94 -4.64 -2.81
C LEU A 360 -5.38 -6.12 -2.79
N ILE A 361 -5.53 -6.72 -1.60
CA ILE A 361 -6.04 -8.09 -1.43
C ILE A 361 -7.48 -8.21 -1.95
N ASP A 362 -8.36 -7.28 -1.61
CA ASP A 362 -9.74 -7.29 -2.07
C ASP A 362 -9.84 -7.03 -3.57
N GLN A 363 -9.01 -6.14 -4.14
CA GLN A 363 -8.88 -5.98 -5.58
C GLN A 363 -8.42 -7.28 -6.26
N GLN A 364 -7.42 -7.96 -5.72
CA GLN A 364 -6.95 -9.24 -6.26
C GLN A 364 -8.01 -10.35 -6.14
N ARG A 365 -8.82 -10.37 -5.07
CA ARG A 365 -9.96 -11.30 -4.95
C ARG A 365 -10.99 -11.03 -6.02
N ASN A 366 -11.36 -9.77 -6.24
CA ASN A 366 -12.31 -9.39 -7.27
C ASN A 366 -11.77 -9.73 -8.67
N GLU A 367 -10.51 -9.41 -8.97
CA GLU A 367 -9.86 -9.78 -10.24
C GLU A 367 -9.74 -11.30 -10.44
N ALA A 368 -9.57 -12.08 -9.36
CA ALA A 368 -9.59 -13.54 -9.42
C ALA A 368 -11.01 -14.09 -9.66
N GLN A 369 -12.03 -13.52 -9.03
CA GLN A 369 -13.42 -13.91 -9.22
C GLN A 369 -13.94 -13.53 -10.61
N GLU A 370 -13.62 -12.34 -11.11
CA GLU A 370 -13.91 -11.90 -12.47
C GLU A 370 -13.22 -12.81 -13.50
N ARG A 371 -11.95 -13.19 -13.28
CA ARG A 371 -11.28 -14.20 -14.12
C ARG A 371 -12.00 -15.54 -14.10
N SER A 372 -12.38 -16.04 -12.93
CA SER A 372 -13.11 -17.32 -12.82
C SER A 372 -14.43 -17.28 -13.57
N HIS A 373 -15.20 -16.20 -13.45
CA HIS A 373 -16.47 -16.04 -14.16
C HIS A 373 -16.26 -15.90 -15.67
N MET A 374 -15.26 -15.12 -16.10
CA MET A 374 -14.90 -15.00 -17.52
C MET A 374 -14.50 -16.35 -18.13
N LEU A 375 -13.87 -17.23 -17.35
CA LEU A 375 -13.53 -18.58 -17.80
C LEU A 375 -14.73 -19.49 -17.95
N GLU A 376 -15.71 -19.39 -17.06
CA GLU A 376 -16.98 -20.10 -17.20
C GLU A 376 -17.71 -19.66 -18.48
N VAL A 377 -17.77 -18.35 -18.74
CA VAL A 377 -18.34 -17.79 -19.98
C VAL A 377 -17.57 -18.24 -21.21
N ILE A 378 -16.23 -18.25 -21.18
CA ILE A 378 -15.40 -18.74 -22.28
C ILE A 378 -15.64 -20.23 -22.51
N ASN A 379 -15.71 -21.05 -21.46
CA ASN A 379 -15.93 -22.48 -21.58
C ASN A 379 -17.32 -22.78 -22.19
N ASP A 380 -18.37 -22.10 -21.72
CA ASP A 380 -19.71 -22.22 -22.29
C ASP A 380 -19.76 -21.76 -23.75
N PHE A 381 -19.13 -20.64 -24.07
CA PHE A 381 -19.01 -20.15 -25.44
C PHE A 381 -18.29 -21.15 -26.34
N MET A 382 -17.19 -21.75 -25.88
CA MET A 382 -16.43 -22.75 -26.62
C MET A 382 -17.25 -24.03 -26.83
N GLN A 383 -18.01 -24.48 -25.83
CA GLN A 383 -18.89 -25.64 -25.95
C GLN A 383 -20.04 -25.38 -26.95
N GLN A 384 -20.66 -24.20 -26.89
CA GLN A 384 -21.67 -23.76 -27.87
C GLN A 384 -21.08 -23.68 -29.27
N MET A 385 -19.87 -23.12 -29.42
CA MET A 385 -19.18 -23.02 -30.70
C MET A 385 -18.85 -24.41 -31.26
N SER A 386 -18.40 -25.36 -30.41
CA SER A 386 -18.16 -26.75 -30.81
C SER A 386 -19.43 -27.43 -31.32
N ASN A 387 -20.56 -27.25 -30.62
CA ASN A 387 -21.86 -27.77 -31.04
C ASN A 387 -22.33 -27.15 -32.36
N ASN A 388 -22.17 -25.84 -32.52
CA ASN A 388 -22.50 -25.13 -33.76
C ASN A 388 -21.63 -25.63 -34.92
N LEU A 389 -20.32 -25.80 -34.72
CA LEU A 389 -19.42 -26.36 -35.73
C LEU A 389 -19.79 -27.79 -36.12
N ALA A 390 -20.15 -28.65 -35.15
CA ALA A 390 -20.63 -30.00 -35.44
C ALA A 390 -21.96 -30.01 -36.21
N GLN A 391 -22.85 -29.06 -35.94
CA GLN A 391 -24.07 -28.87 -36.72
C GLN A 391 -23.77 -28.39 -38.14
N ILE A 392 -22.87 -27.41 -38.30
CA ILE A 392 -22.44 -26.92 -39.63
C ILE A 392 -21.77 -28.06 -40.40
N GLY A 393 -20.93 -28.88 -39.76
CA GLY A 393 -20.29 -30.05 -40.40
C GLY A 393 -21.32 -31.03 -40.97
N ARG A 394 -22.30 -31.45 -40.16
CA ARG A 394 -23.41 -32.31 -40.63
C ARG A 394 -24.24 -31.66 -41.75
N GLN A 395 -24.45 -30.35 -41.67
CA GLN A 395 -25.14 -29.60 -42.71
C GLN A 395 -24.32 -29.57 -44.01
N SER A 396 -23.00 -29.39 -43.94
CA SER A 396 -22.10 -29.47 -45.08
C SER A 396 -22.12 -30.84 -45.74
N ASP A 397 -22.08 -31.93 -44.97
CA ASP A 397 -22.23 -33.30 -45.51
C ASP A 397 -23.57 -33.48 -46.23
N THR A 398 -24.67 -33.03 -45.60
CA THR A 398 -26.01 -33.08 -46.22
C THR A 398 -26.07 -32.27 -47.51
N THR A 399 -25.44 -31.08 -47.54
CA THR A 399 -25.36 -30.26 -48.75
C THR A 399 -24.49 -30.93 -49.82
N TYR A 400 -23.42 -31.62 -49.44
CA TYR A 400 -22.58 -32.38 -50.37
C TYR A 400 -23.40 -33.47 -51.08
N ASP A 401 -24.14 -34.27 -50.30
CA ASP A 401 -25.02 -35.33 -50.82
C ASP A 401 -26.11 -34.76 -51.74
N GLN A 402 -26.68 -33.61 -51.38
CA GLN A 402 -27.66 -32.91 -52.23
C GLN A 402 -27.07 -32.43 -53.55
N VAL A 403 -25.83 -31.91 -53.53
CA VAL A 403 -25.13 -31.51 -54.76
C VAL A 403 -24.85 -32.72 -55.64
N GLU A 404 -24.44 -33.85 -55.07
CA GLU A 404 -24.21 -35.10 -55.81
C GLU A 404 -25.51 -35.66 -56.43
N GLN A 405 -26.62 -35.65 -55.68
CA GLN A 405 -27.93 -36.00 -56.23
C GLN A 405 -28.34 -35.06 -57.36
N THR A 406 -28.07 -33.76 -57.22
CA THR A 406 -28.37 -32.76 -58.25
C THR A 406 -27.52 -32.99 -59.49
N GLU A 407 -26.23 -33.31 -59.37
CA GLU A 407 -25.36 -33.71 -60.50
C GLU A 407 -25.95 -34.91 -61.26
N THR A 408 -26.42 -35.93 -60.54
CA THR A 408 -27.06 -37.11 -61.14
C THR A 408 -28.37 -36.75 -61.85
N MET A 409 -29.16 -35.85 -61.27
CA MET A 409 -30.39 -35.35 -61.88
C MET A 409 -30.09 -34.57 -63.17
N LEU A 410 -29.02 -33.77 -63.22
CA LEU A 410 -28.61 -33.06 -64.42
C LEU A 410 -28.23 -34.00 -65.56
N VAL A 411 -27.53 -35.10 -65.27
CA VAL A 411 -27.24 -36.14 -66.27
C VAL A 411 -28.53 -36.69 -66.85
N THR A 412 -29.53 -36.95 -66.00
CA THR A 412 -30.85 -37.45 -66.43
C THR A 412 -31.59 -36.43 -67.28
N ILE A 413 -31.63 -35.15 -66.87
CA ILE A 413 -32.28 -34.08 -67.64
C ILE A 413 -31.57 -33.88 -68.99
N LYS A 414 -30.23 -33.99 -69.03
CA LYS A 414 -29.46 -33.91 -70.28
C LYS A 414 -29.79 -35.05 -71.23
N ALA A 415 -29.95 -36.27 -70.72
CA ALA A 415 -30.40 -37.42 -71.51
C ALA A 415 -31.82 -37.20 -72.06
N MET A 416 -32.74 -36.68 -71.26
CA MET A 416 -34.09 -36.31 -71.72
C MET A 416 -34.07 -35.24 -72.81
N GLY A 417 -33.16 -34.25 -72.73
CA GLY A 417 -32.98 -33.25 -73.78
C GLY A 417 -32.59 -33.87 -75.13
N GLY A 418 -31.79 -34.94 -75.12
CA GLY A 418 -31.47 -35.72 -76.31
C GLY A 418 -32.69 -36.46 -76.87
N GLU A 419 -33.48 -37.11 -76.01
CA GLU A 419 -34.71 -37.79 -76.43
C GLU A 419 -35.74 -36.83 -77.02
N VAL A 420 -35.88 -35.62 -76.46
CA VAL A 420 -36.74 -34.56 -77.02
C VAL A 420 -36.27 -34.15 -78.42
N ASN A 421 -34.96 -34.04 -78.64
CA ASN A 421 -34.40 -33.72 -79.95
C ASN A 421 -34.71 -34.82 -81.00
N ASP A 422 -34.59 -36.08 -80.61
CA ASP A 422 -34.92 -37.22 -81.47
C ASP A 422 -36.42 -37.25 -81.82
N ILE A 423 -37.29 -37.01 -80.82
CA ILE A 423 -38.74 -36.89 -81.03
C ILE A 423 -39.07 -35.74 -81.98
N ASN A 424 -38.46 -34.56 -81.81
CA ASN A 424 -38.70 -33.42 -82.69
C ASN A 424 -38.28 -33.73 -84.13
N THR A 425 -37.14 -34.42 -84.32
CA THR A 425 -36.70 -34.87 -85.64
C THR A 425 -37.73 -35.81 -86.27
N GLN A 426 -38.26 -36.77 -85.50
CA GLN A 426 -39.31 -37.68 -85.96
C GLN A 426 -40.62 -36.95 -86.30
N VAL A 427 -41.02 -35.95 -85.51
CA VAL A 427 -42.19 -35.11 -85.79
C VAL A 427 -41.99 -34.31 -87.08
N SER A 428 -40.82 -33.71 -87.28
CA SER A 428 -40.44 -32.99 -88.50
C SER A 428 -40.52 -33.89 -89.75
N ASP A 429 -39.94 -35.10 -89.67
CA ASP A 429 -39.96 -36.08 -90.76
C ASP A 429 -41.38 -36.56 -91.09
N ASN A 430 -42.18 -36.84 -90.06
CA ASN A 430 -43.58 -37.25 -90.21
C ASN A 430 -44.43 -36.12 -90.81
N ALA A 431 -44.21 -34.89 -90.36
CA ALA A 431 -44.87 -33.70 -90.87
C ALA A 431 -44.52 -33.48 -92.35
N SER A 432 -43.24 -33.55 -92.71
CA SER A 432 -42.76 -33.44 -94.09
C SER A 432 -43.37 -34.53 -94.99
N SER A 433 -43.37 -35.78 -94.53
CA SER A 433 -43.97 -36.92 -95.25
C SER A 433 -45.48 -36.75 -95.43
N THR A 434 -46.18 -36.31 -94.39
CA THR A 434 -47.63 -36.03 -94.44
C THR A 434 -47.93 -34.90 -95.41
N HIS A 435 -47.16 -33.81 -95.38
CA HIS A 435 -47.32 -32.71 -96.32
C HIS A 435 -47.16 -33.17 -97.77
N LYS A 436 -46.11 -33.95 -98.06
CA LYS A 436 -45.88 -34.51 -99.40
C LYS A 436 -47.03 -35.42 -99.85
N ALA A 437 -47.51 -36.32 -98.99
CA ALA A 437 -48.62 -37.21 -99.29
C ALA A 437 -49.91 -36.43 -99.57
N MET A 438 -50.19 -35.38 -98.79
CA MET A 438 -51.37 -34.53 -99.00
C MET A 438 -51.29 -33.70 -100.28
N MET A 439 -50.12 -33.19 -100.64
CA MET A 439 -49.93 -32.53 -101.94
C MET A 439 -50.17 -33.48 -103.12
N GLN A 440 -49.82 -34.76 -102.98
CA GLN A 440 -50.18 -35.78 -103.97
C GLN A 440 -51.70 -36.03 -103.99
N SER A 441 -52.37 -36.09 -102.84
CA SER A 441 -53.83 -36.19 -102.77
C SER A 441 -54.55 -35.01 -103.43
N VAL A 442 -54.01 -33.79 -103.31
CA VAL A 442 -54.52 -32.60 -104.03
C VAL A 442 -54.41 -32.79 -105.55
N GLN A 443 -53.25 -33.27 -106.04
CA GLN A 443 -53.08 -33.57 -107.46
C GLN A 443 -54.06 -34.64 -107.96
N PHE A 444 -54.29 -35.70 -107.17
CA PHE A 444 -55.29 -36.72 -107.50
C PHE A 444 -56.71 -36.14 -107.54
N ALA A 445 -57.07 -35.28 -106.59
CA ALA A 445 -58.38 -34.63 -106.58
C ALA A 445 -58.58 -33.74 -107.81
N ASP A 446 -57.56 -32.98 -108.24
CA ASP A 446 -57.61 -32.17 -109.47
C ASP A 446 -57.76 -33.05 -110.74
N ALA A 447 -57.10 -34.21 -110.77
CA ALA A 447 -57.27 -35.17 -111.85
C ALA A 447 -58.69 -35.77 -111.87
N MET A 448 -59.29 -36.07 -110.71
CA MET A 448 -60.67 -36.52 -110.62
C MET A 448 -61.66 -35.46 -111.08
N LEU A 449 -61.49 -34.19 -110.68
CA LEU A 449 -62.31 -33.08 -111.16
C LEU A 449 -62.29 -32.96 -112.68
N SER A 450 -61.09 -33.08 -113.27
CA SER A 450 -60.92 -33.06 -114.73
C SER A 450 -61.64 -34.23 -115.41
N ALA A 451 -61.50 -35.45 -114.86
CA ALA A 451 -62.15 -36.65 -115.39
C ALA A 451 -63.68 -36.62 -115.25
N SER A 452 -64.20 -36.10 -114.14
CA SER A 452 -65.65 -35.91 -113.94
C SER A 452 -66.21 -34.90 -114.93
N SER A 453 -65.49 -33.78 -115.16
CA SER A 453 -65.89 -32.77 -116.15
C SER A 453 -65.93 -33.35 -117.58
N GLU A 454 -64.94 -34.16 -117.95
CA GLU A 454 -64.93 -34.86 -119.23
C GLU A 454 -66.10 -35.85 -119.35
N THR A 455 -66.38 -36.60 -118.28
CA THR A 455 -67.51 -37.54 -118.23
C THR A 455 -68.84 -36.83 -118.40
N GLN A 456 -69.04 -35.69 -117.74
CA GLN A 456 -70.23 -34.86 -117.88
C GLN A 456 -70.41 -34.37 -119.32
N SER A 457 -69.32 -33.92 -119.97
CA SER A 457 -69.37 -33.52 -121.39
C SER A 457 -69.73 -34.68 -122.32
N ARG A 458 -69.19 -35.88 -122.09
CA ARG A 458 -69.52 -37.08 -122.87
C ARG A 458 -70.96 -37.53 -122.65
N VAL A 459 -71.48 -37.38 -121.43
CA VAL A 459 -72.89 -37.65 -121.08
C VAL A 459 -73.83 -36.70 -121.82
N GLU A 460 -73.53 -35.39 -121.83
CA GLU A 460 -74.30 -34.39 -122.60
C GLU A 460 -74.33 -34.72 -124.10
N GLN A 461 -73.19 -35.07 -124.69
CA GLN A 461 -73.11 -35.51 -126.08
C GLN A 461 -73.91 -36.79 -126.34
N GLY A 462 -73.83 -37.77 -125.42
CA GLY A 462 -74.59 -39.02 -125.50
C GLY A 462 -76.11 -38.80 -125.48
N LEU A 463 -76.60 -37.94 -124.59
CA LEU A 463 -78.01 -37.55 -124.56
C LEU A 463 -78.45 -36.84 -125.84
N ALA A 464 -77.61 -35.97 -126.40
CA ALA A 464 -77.90 -35.29 -127.65
C ALA A 464 -78.05 -36.29 -128.82
N SER A 465 -77.09 -37.20 -128.99
CA SER A 465 -77.14 -38.24 -130.04
C SER A 465 -78.33 -39.20 -129.85
N LEU A 466 -78.70 -39.50 -128.61
CA LEU A 466 -79.85 -40.36 -128.32
C LEU A 466 -81.18 -39.67 -128.65
N ASN A 467 -81.29 -38.36 -128.38
CA ASN A 467 -82.45 -37.57 -128.80
C ASN A 467 -82.57 -37.51 -130.33
N GLU A 468 -81.46 -37.36 -131.06
CA GLU A 468 -81.46 -37.45 -132.53
C GLU A 468 -81.93 -38.83 -133.02
N LEU A 469 -81.50 -39.92 -132.37
CA LEU A 469 -81.96 -41.27 -132.70
C LEU A 469 -83.47 -41.42 -132.46
N LEU A 470 -83.99 -40.99 -131.31
CA LEU A 470 -85.42 -41.04 -130.99
C LEU A 470 -86.26 -40.25 -132.00
N ASN A 471 -85.80 -39.06 -132.40
CA ASN A 471 -86.44 -38.28 -133.45
C ASN A 471 -86.43 -39.03 -134.80
N GLY A 472 -85.29 -39.62 -135.17
CA GLY A 472 -85.16 -40.44 -136.38
C GLY A 472 -86.09 -41.66 -136.38
N VAL A 473 -86.20 -42.38 -135.25
CA VAL A 473 -87.13 -43.51 -135.07
C VAL A 473 -88.59 -43.06 -135.26
N SER A 474 -88.97 -41.92 -134.66
CA SER A 474 -90.29 -41.31 -134.84
C SER A 474 -90.57 -40.96 -136.31
N ASP A 475 -89.60 -40.35 -137.00
CA ASP A 475 -89.76 -39.96 -138.40
C ASP A 475 -89.85 -41.16 -139.34
N VAL A 476 -89.06 -42.22 -139.12
CA VAL A 476 -89.21 -43.50 -139.83
C VAL A 476 -90.59 -44.10 -139.56
N GLY A 477 -91.07 -44.07 -138.31
CA GLY A 477 -92.42 -44.51 -137.95
C GLY A 477 -93.52 -43.81 -138.78
N LYS A 478 -93.42 -42.49 -138.98
CA LYS A 478 -94.36 -41.73 -139.84
C LYS A 478 -94.32 -42.20 -141.30
N VAL A 479 -93.13 -42.49 -141.83
CA VAL A 479 -92.97 -43.00 -143.20
C VAL A 479 -93.58 -44.40 -143.33
N ILE A 480 -93.32 -45.29 -142.37
CA ILE A 480 -93.88 -46.64 -142.33
C ILE A 480 -95.42 -46.59 -142.29
N GLU A 481 -96.00 -45.70 -141.51
CA GLU A 481 -97.46 -45.51 -141.44
C GLU A 481 -98.04 -45.00 -142.78
N MET A 482 -97.34 -44.11 -143.47
CA MET A 482 -97.71 -43.68 -144.81
C MET A 482 -97.67 -44.85 -145.81
N ILE A 483 -96.62 -45.68 -145.78
CA ILE A 483 -96.52 -46.87 -146.65
C ILE A 483 -97.61 -47.89 -146.30
N ARG A 484 -97.94 -48.06 -145.01
CA ARG A 484 -99.03 -48.93 -144.55
C ARG A 484 -100.36 -48.50 -145.17
N THR A 485 -100.62 -47.20 -145.14
CA THR A 485 -101.80 -46.58 -145.77
C THR A 485 -101.82 -46.83 -147.28
N ILE A 486 -100.67 -46.68 -147.97
CA ILE A 486 -100.55 -46.97 -149.42
C ILE A 486 -100.77 -48.45 -149.71
N ALA A 487 -100.19 -49.36 -148.91
CA ALA A 487 -100.37 -50.80 -149.06
C ALA A 487 -101.83 -51.21 -148.83
N GLU A 488 -102.52 -50.61 -147.87
CA GLU A 488 -103.96 -50.81 -147.63
C GLU A 488 -104.82 -50.31 -148.78
N GLN A 489 -104.53 -49.11 -149.30
CA GLN A 489 -105.18 -48.60 -150.52
C GLN A 489 -104.90 -49.52 -151.72
N THR A 490 -103.66 -50.01 -151.87
CA THR A 490 -103.26 -50.93 -152.95
C THR A 490 -103.98 -52.28 -152.83
N ASN A 491 -104.11 -52.81 -151.62
CA ASN A 491 -104.87 -54.03 -151.33
C ASN A 491 -106.35 -53.87 -151.70
N LEU A 492 -106.95 -52.73 -151.35
CA LEU A 492 -108.34 -52.36 -151.72
C LEU A 492 -108.51 -52.20 -153.24
N LEU A 493 -107.57 -51.53 -153.91
CA LEU A 493 -107.58 -51.38 -155.38
C LEU A 493 -107.44 -52.74 -156.08
N ALA A 494 -106.54 -53.59 -155.60
CA ALA A 494 -106.34 -54.95 -156.12
C ALA A 494 -107.56 -55.83 -155.88
N LEU A 495 -108.22 -55.72 -154.72
CA LEU A 495 -109.47 -56.41 -154.43
C LEU A 495 -110.58 -55.98 -155.40
N ASN A 496 -110.74 -54.68 -155.63
CA ASN A 496 -111.71 -54.16 -156.60
C ASN A 496 -111.42 -54.63 -158.03
N ALA A 497 -110.13 -54.69 -158.42
CA ALA A 497 -109.70 -55.19 -159.72
C ALA A 497 -109.94 -56.71 -159.87
N ALA A 498 -109.72 -57.50 -158.82
CA ALA A 498 -110.00 -58.94 -158.81
C ALA A 498 -111.52 -59.21 -158.94
N ILE A 499 -112.35 -58.42 -158.24
CA ILE A 499 -113.82 -58.48 -158.34
C ILE A 499 -114.28 -58.18 -159.78
N GLU A 500 -113.77 -57.11 -160.40
CA GLU A 500 -114.16 -56.73 -161.76
C GLU A 500 -113.61 -57.70 -162.83
N SER A 501 -112.43 -58.29 -162.59
CA SER A 501 -111.86 -59.35 -163.44
C SER A 501 -112.68 -60.63 -163.39
N ALA A 502 -113.19 -61.02 -162.21
CA ALA A 502 -114.12 -62.14 -162.06
C ALA A 502 -115.47 -61.87 -162.78
N ARG A 503 -115.90 -60.60 -162.81
CA ARG A 503 -117.12 -60.15 -163.50
C ARG A 503 -117.02 -60.22 -165.02
N ALA A 504 -115.82 -60.05 -165.59
CA ALA A 504 -115.54 -60.14 -167.03
C ALA A 504 -115.43 -61.59 -167.57
N GLY A 505 -115.55 -62.61 -166.72
CA GLY A 505 -115.55 -64.03 -167.13
C GLY A 505 -114.22 -64.49 -167.76
N GLU A 506 -114.29 -65.29 -168.84
CA GLU A 506 -113.10 -65.88 -169.49
C GLU A 506 -112.12 -64.83 -170.04
N HIS A 507 -112.60 -63.63 -170.43
CA HIS A 507 -111.73 -62.54 -170.91
C HIS A 507 -110.91 -61.87 -169.79
N GLY A 508 -111.32 -62.00 -168.52
CA GLY A 508 -110.70 -61.36 -167.36
C GLY A 508 -109.66 -62.21 -166.62
N ARG A 509 -109.45 -63.49 -167.02
CA ARG A 509 -108.59 -64.44 -166.29
C ARG A 509 -107.15 -63.95 -166.08
N GLY A 510 -106.54 -63.32 -167.10
CA GLY A 510 -105.18 -62.79 -166.98
C GLY A 510 -105.06 -61.63 -165.98
N PHE A 511 -106.08 -60.75 -165.94
CA PHE A 511 -106.14 -59.64 -165.00
C PHE A 511 -106.46 -60.09 -163.57
N ALA A 512 -107.30 -61.12 -163.40
CA ALA A 512 -107.59 -61.69 -162.08
C ALA A 512 -106.33 -62.23 -161.40
N VAL A 513 -105.48 -62.95 -162.14
CA VAL A 513 -104.20 -63.49 -161.60
C VAL A 513 -103.26 -62.36 -161.17
N VAL A 514 -103.17 -61.28 -161.97
CA VAL A 514 -102.34 -60.12 -161.63
C VAL A 514 -102.91 -59.39 -160.41
N ALA A 515 -104.23 -59.22 -160.33
CA ALA A 515 -104.89 -58.57 -159.21
C ALA A 515 -104.71 -59.36 -157.90
N ASP A 516 -104.84 -60.69 -157.92
CA ASP A 516 -104.57 -61.53 -156.75
C ASP A 516 -103.09 -61.50 -156.34
N GLU A 517 -102.15 -61.43 -157.30
CA GLU A 517 -100.73 -61.28 -156.99
C GLU A 517 -100.40 -59.91 -156.38
N VAL A 518 -100.99 -58.83 -156.90
CA VAL A 518 -100.87 -57.47 -156.30
C VAL A 518 -101.50 -57.44 -154.91
N ARG A 519 -102.64 -58.10 -154.71
CA ARG A 519 -103.30 -58.21 -153.40
C ARG A 519 -102.41 -58.95 -152.40
N LYS A 520 -101.80 -60.06 -152.82
CA LYS A 520 -100.86 -60.83 -152.00
C LYS A 520 -99.60 -60.02 -151.66
N LEU A 521 -99.04 -59.28 -152.62
CA LEU A 521 -97.91 -58.36 -152.40
C LEU A 521 -98.26 -57.25 -151.42
N ALA A 522 -99.46 -56.67 -151.52
CA ALA A 522 -99.94 -55.64 -150.61
C ALA A 522 -100.11 -56.17 -149.18
N GLN A 523 -100.65 -57.38 -149.01
CA GLN A 523 -100.74 -58.05 -147.71
C GLN A 523 -99.35 -58.37 -147.13
N GLN A 524 -98.45 -58.94 -147.94
CA GLN A 524 -97.06 -59.19 -147.53
C GLN A 524 -96.33 -57.89 -147.12
N THR A 525 -96.63 -56.79 -147.81
CA THR A 525 -96.11 -55.46 -147.45
C THR A 525 -96.65 -55.01 -146.10
N GLN A 526 -97.95 -55.15 -145.84
CA GLN A 526 -98.54 -54.81 -144.53
C GLN A 526 -97.96 -55.64 -143.39
N ASP A 527 -97.83 -56.95 -143.58
CA ASP A 527 -97.25 -57.85 -142.57
C ASP A 527 -95.79 -57.44 -142.27
N SER A 528 -95.00 -57.14 -143.31
CA SER A 528 -93.62 -56.66 -143.17
C SER A 528 -93.53 -55.30 -142.46
N LEU A 529 -94.46 -54.38 -142.73
CA LEU A 529 -94.51 -53.09 -142.05
C LEU A 529 -94.93 -53.22 -140.58
N SER A 530 -95.76 -54.20 -140.24
CA SER A 530 -96.10 -54.53 -138.84
C SER A 530 -94.87 -55.00 -138.08
N ASP A 531 -94.08 -55.89 -138.67
CA ASP A 531 -92.81 -56.36 -138.08
C ASP A 531 -91.81 -55.21 -137.89
N ILE A 532 -91.69 -54.31 -138.89
CA ILE A 532 -90.84 -53.11 -138.79
C ILE A 532 -91.34 -52.18 -137.65
N ASN A 533 -92.65 -51.95 -137.55
CA ASN A 533 -93.21 -51.14 -136.47
C ASN A 533 -92.92 -51.73 -135.09
N GLN A 534 -93.02 -53.06 -134.93
CA GLN A 534 -92.64 -53.72 -133.68
C GLN A 534 -91.16 -53.51 -133.36
N GLN A 535 -90.27 -53.64 -134.36
CA GLN A 535 -88.84 -53.39 -134.17
C GLN A 535 -88.54 -51.92 -133.78
N LEU A 536 -89.22 -50.95 -134.40
CA LEU A 536 -89.10 -49.53 -134.05
C LEU A 536 -89.59 -49.25 -132.62
N SER A 537 -90.67 -49.90 -132.19
CA SER A 537 -91.16 -49.77 -130.80
C SER A 537 -90.14 -50.31 -129.79
N VAL A 538 -89.53 -51.46 -130.06
CA VAL A 538 -88.46 -52.02 -129.22
C VAL A 538 -87.23 -51.10 -129.22
N LEU A 539 -86.88 -50.51 -130.36
CA LEU A 539 -85.78 -49.55 -130.46
C LEU A 539 -86.05 -48.27 -129.67
N GLY A 540 -87.30 -47.78 -129.66
CA GLY A 540 -87.74 -46.66 -128.83
C GLY A 540 -87.63 -46.97 -127.34
N GLU A 541 -88.18 -48.10 -126.89
CA GLU A 541 -88.10 -48.53 -125.49
C GLU A 541 -86.65 -48.71 -125.01
N ASN A 542 -85.80 -49.33 -125.84
CA ASN A 542 -84.37 -49.47 -125.53
C ASN A 542 -83.65 -48.11 -125.46
N SER A 543 -84.01 -47.17 -126.33
CA SER A 543 -83.46 -45.82 -126.31
C SER A 543 -83.87 -45.07 -125.04
N GLU A 544 -85.12 -45.19 -124.58
CA GLU A 544 -85.55 -44.61 -123.29
C GLU A 544 -84.81 -45.21 -122.09
N LYS A 545 -84.58 -46.53 -122.09
CA LYS A 545 -83.77 -47.20 -121.06
C LYS A 545 -82.33 -46.67 -121.04
N VAL A 546 -81.70 -46.51 -122.21
CA VAL A 546 -80.35 -45.92 -122.32
C VAL A 546 -80.35 -44.46 -121.85
N SER A 547 -81.40 -43.68 -122.15
CA SER A 547 -81.53 -42.29 -121.68
C SER A 547 -81.53 -42.21 -120.16
N THR A 548 -82.31 -43.06 -119.51
CA THR A 548 -82.39 -43.14 -118.04
C THR A 548 -81.03 -43.52 -117.43
N GLN A 549 -80.30 -44.45 -118.05
CA GLN A 549 -78.94 -44.82 -117.60
C GLN A 549 -77.94 -43.68 -117.77
N ILE A 550 -78.00 -42.94 -118.88
CA ILE A 550 -77.12 -41.79 -119.12
C ILE A 550 -77.45 -40.63 -118.16
N SER A 551 -78.72 -40.40 -117.81
CA SER A 551 -79.11 -39.43 -116.79
C SER A 551 -78.58 -39.82 -115.40
N ALA A 552 -78.62 -41.11 -115.03
CA ALA A 552 -78.01 -41.58 -113.79
C ALA A 552 -76.48 -41.36 -113.79
N LEU A 553 -75.80 -41.61 -114.91
CA LEU A 553 -74.37 -41.30 -115.06
C LEU A 553 -74.05 -39.81 -114.89
N ALA A 554 -74.97 -38.92 -115.29
CA ALA A 554 -74.82 -37.48 -115.08
C ALA A 554 -74.83 -37.13 -113.59
N GLU A 555 -75.75 -37.71 -112.83
CA GLU A 555 -75.88 -37.54 -111.38
C GLU A 555 -74.64 -38.07 -110.65
N ASP A 556 -74.17 -39.28 -111.02
CA ASP A 556 -72.95 -39.87 -110.48
C ASP A 556 -71.72 -38.99 -110.73
N ALA A 557 -71.57 -38.42 -111.94
CA ALA A 557 -70.46 -37.51 -112.26
C ALA A 557 -70.51 -36.21 -111.42
N GLN A 558 -71.71 -35.70 -111.12
CA GLN A 558 -71.89 -34.55 -110.26
C GLN A 558 -71.54 -34.85 -108.80
N LEU A 559 -71.95 -36.01 -108.28
CA LEU A 559 -71.55 -36.49 -106.96
C LEU A 559 -70.02 -36.68 -106.86
N GLN A 560 -69.40 -37.27 -107.88
CA GLN A 560 -67.95 -37.44 -107.93
C GLN A 560 -67.21 -36.10 -107.90
N THR A 561 -67.73 -35.08 -108.57
CA THR A 561 -67.19 -33.71 -108.54
C THR A 561 -67.25 -33.12 -107.13
N SER A 562 -68.37 -33.28 -106.42
CA SER A 562 -68.52 -32.84 -105.03
C SER A 562 -67.49 -33.51 -104.10
N HIS A 563 -67.36 -34.84 -104.19
CA HIS A 563 -66.38 -35.59 -103.40
C HIS A 563 -64.94 -35.20 -103.72
N ALA A 564 -64.62 -34.92 -104.98
CA ALA A 564 -63.28 -34.46 -105.37
C ALA A 564 -62.94 -33.09 -104.75
N HIS A 565 -63.89 -32.14 -104.74
CA HIS A 565 -63.70 -30.85 -104.06
C HIS A 565 -63.50 -31.02 -102.54
N GLU A 566 -64.29 -31.87 -101.89
CA GLU A 566 -64.15 -32.13 -100.47
C GLU A 566 -62.80 -32.76 -100.13
N LEU A 567 -62.37 -33.76 -100.92
CA LEU A 567 -61.06 -34.40 -100.80
C LEU A 567 -59.93 -33.38 -100.95
N LYS A 568 -60.02 -32.48 -101.95
CA LYS A 568 -59.02 -31.43 -102.17
C LYS A 568 -58.90 -30.52 -100.95
N ARG A 569 -60.02 -29.96 -100.48
CA ARG A 569 -60.06 -29.06 -99.32
C ARG A 569 -59.51 -29.71 -98.06
N ASN A 570 -59.90 -30.96 -97.80
CA ASN A 570 -59.40 -31.71 -96.65
C ASN A 570 -57.90 -31.97 -96.76
N SER A 571 -57.42 -32.34 -97.95
CA SER A 571 -55.99 -32.56 -98.20
C SER A 571 -55.17 -31.28 -98.00
N GLU A 572 -55.62 -30.13 -98.51
CA GLU A 572 -54.97 -28.82 -98.29
C GLU A 572 -54.93 -28.44 -96.79
N GLY A 573 -56.02 -28.69 -96.06
CA GLY A 573 -56.09 -28.46 -94.62
C GLY A 573 -55.10 -29.31 -93.82
N VAL A 574 -54.96 -30.59 -94.16
CA VAL A 574 -53.97 -31.49 -93.54
C VAL A 574 -52.55 -31.09 -93.95
N ALA A 575 -52.31 -30.71 -95.21
CA ALA A 575 -51.00 -30.23 -95.66
C ALA A 575 -50.54 -28.97 -94.91
N THR A 576 -51.45 -28.04 -94.64
CA THR A 576 -51.19 -26.84 -93.84
C THR A 576 -50.87 -27.21 -92.39
N SER A 577 -51.66 -28.11 -91.80
CA SER A 577 -51.43 -28.61 -90.43
C SER A 577 -50.07 -29.30 -90.29
N ALA A 578 -49.66 -30.05 -91.32
CA ALA A 578 -48.35 -30.68 -91.36
C ALA A 578 -47.22 -29.65 -91.41
N GLN A 579 -47.34 -28.57 -92.19
CA GLN A 579 -46.36 -27.48 -92.17
C GLN A 579 -46.25 -26.80 -90.80
N SER A 580 -47.39 -26.55 -90.15
CA SER A 580 -47.40 -26.00 -88.78
C SER A 580 -46.73 -26.94 -87.77
N ALA A 581 -46.98 -28.25 -87.87
CA ALA A 581 -46.32 -29.24 -87.02
C ALA A 581 -44.79 -29.25 -87.22
N ASN A 582 -44.33 -29.07 -88.46
CA ASN A 582 -42.90 -28.98 -88.76
C ASN A 582 -42.26 -27.73 -88.12
N HIS A 583 -42.91 -26.57 -88.23
CA HIS A 583 -42.45 -25.34 -87.59
C HIS A 583 -42.40 -25.45 -86.05
N VAL A 584 -43.36 -26.17 -85.45
CA VAL A 584 -43.34 -26.43 -84.00
C VAL A 584 -42.17 -27.33 -83.62
N ALA A 585 -41.86 -28.35 -84.43
CA ALA A 585 -40.72 -29.23 -84.22
C ALA A 585 -39.39 -28.47 -84.29
N ASP A 586 -39.21 -27.58 -85.28
CA ASP A 586 -38.02 -26.72 -85.41
C ASP A 586 -37.82 -25.83 -84.18
N ASN A 587 -38.87 -25.14 -83.74
CA ASN A 587 -38.83 -24.30 -82.53
C ASN A 587 -38.49 -25.11 -81.28
N ALA A 588 -39.06 -26.31 -81.15
CA ALA A 588 -38.80 -27.19 -80.02
C ALA A 588 -37.34 -27.70 -80.03
N MET A 589 -36.75 -27.91 -81.22
CA MET A 589 -35.34 -28.26 -81.38
C MET A 589 -34.42 -27.13 -80.93
N GLU A 590 -34.73 -25.88 -81.29
CA GLU A 590 -33.97 -24.70 -80.82
C GLU A 590 -34.01 -24.57 -79.29
N LEU A 591 -35.20 -24.73 -78.69
CA LEU A 591 -35.37 -24.70 -77.24
C LEU A 591 -34.60 -25.82 -76.53
N ALA A 592 -34.61 -27.04 -77.08
CA ALA A 592 -33.83 -28.16 -76.55
C ALA A 592 -32.32 -27.86 -76.57
N GLN A 593 -31.82 -27.21 -77.63
CA GLN A 593 -30.43 -26.82 -77.74
C GLN A 593 -30.04 -25.71 -76.74
N GLN A 594 -30.90 -24.71 -76.54
CA GLN A 594 -30.72 -23.70 -75.49
C GLN A 594 -30.73 -24.32 -74.09
N GLN A 595 -31.64 -25.25 -73.82
CA GLN A 595 -31.72 -25.97 -72.57
C GLN A 595 -30.43 -26.75 -72.28
N SER A 596 -29.86 -27.43 -73.29
CA SER A 596 -28.58 -28.14 -73.17
C SER A 596 -27.44 -27.21 -72.71
N GLY A 597 -27.34 -26.01 -73.29
CA GLY A 597 -26.34 -25.02 -72.87
C GLY A 597 -26.53 -24.51 -71.43
N LEU A 598 -27.77 -24.33 -70.99
CA LEU A 598 -28.07 -23.96 -69.59
C LEU A 598 -27.68 -25.08 -68.62
N LEU A 599 -27.92 -26.33 -68.99
CA LEU A 599 -27.55 -27.49 -68.17
C LEU A 599 -26.02 -27.63 -68.01
N ASP A 600 -25.25 -27.35 -69.06
CA ASP A 600 -23.78 -27.36 -68.97
C ASP A 600 -23.26 -26.28 -67.99
N ASN A 601 -23.82 -25.06 -68.04
CA ASN A 601 -23.49 -24.01 -67.07
C ASN A 601 -23.87 -24.39 -65.64
N PHE A 602 -25.05 -25.00 -65.47
CA PHE A 602 -25.52 -25.44 -64.16
C PHE A 602 -24.67 -26.59 -63.60
N SER A 603 -24.18 -27.50 -64.46
CA SER A 603 -23.23 -28.55 -64.09
C SER A 603 -21.91 -27.97 -63.58
N ILE A 604 -21.36 -26.94 -64.25
CA ILE A 604 -20.16 -26.23 -63.77
C ILE A 604 -20.41 -25.60 -62.40
N ALA A 605 -21.56 -24.95 -62.21
CA ALA A 605 -21.92 -24.34 -60.93
C ALA A 605 -22.06 -25.38 -59.80
N MET A 606 -22.64 -26.56 -60.07
CA MET A 606 -22.71 -27.65 -59.10
C MET A 606 -21.34 -28.19 -58.74
N SER A 607 -20.44 -28.37 -59.72
CA SER A 607 -19.05 -28.80 -59.45
C SER A 607 -18.29 -27.80 -58.57
N GLN A 608 -18.44 -26.49 -58.83
CA GLN A 608 -17.89 -25.44 -57.95
C GLN A 608 -18.49 -25.48 -56.55
N MET A 609 -19.81 -25.68 -56.44
CA MET A 609 -20.49 -25.82 -55.15
C MET A 609 -19.97 -27.04 -54.38
N LYS A 610 -19.77 -28.17 -55.05
CA LYS A 610 -19.18 -29.39 -54.47
C LYS A 610 -17.80 -29.12 -53.89
N GLN A 611 -16.95 -28.42 -54.63
CA GLN A 611 -15.62 -28.01 -54.13
C GLN A 611 -15.72 -27.07 -52.92
N GLN A 612 -16.61 -26.07 -52.97
CA GLN A 612 -16.84 -25.11 -51.90
C GLN A 612 -17.31 -25.80 -50.60
N VAL A 613 -18.25 -26.74 -50.72
CA VAL A 613 -18.79 -27.50 -49.58
C VAL A 613 -17.72 -28.41 -48.98
N ASN A 614 -16.95 -29.12 -49.80
CA ASN A 614 -15.84 -29.93 -49.33
C ASN A 614 -14.75 -29.09 -48.62
N GLY A 615 -14.40 -27.93 -49.20
CA GLY A 615 -13.49 -26.97 -48.56
C GLY A 615 -14.02 -26.45 -47.23
N SER A 616 -15.32 -26.19 -47.12
CA SER A 616 -15.98 -25.78 -45.87
C SER A 616 -15.92 -26.89 -44.82
N GLY A 617 -16.13 -28.15 -45.21
CA GLY A 617 -16.00 -29.32 -44.34
C GLY A 617 -14.59 -29.46 -43.73
N GLN A 618 -13.55 -29.25 -44.55
CA GLN A 618 -12.17 -29.24 -44.07
C GLN A 618 -11.91 -28.09 -43.09
N GLN A 619 -12.38 -26.88 -43.41
CA GLN A 619 -12.23 -25.72 -42.52
C GLN A 619 -12.93 -25.93 -41.17
N ILE A 620 -14.12 -26.53 -41.15
CA ILE A 620 -14.84 -26.85 -39.91
C ILE A 620 -14.02 -27.80 -39.05
N THR A 621 -13.42 -28.83 -39.65
CA THR A 621 -12.56 -29.80 -38.96
C THR A 621 -11.32 -29.11 -38.38
N ASP A 622 -10.68 -28.24 -39.14
CA ASP A 622 -9.51 -27.47 -38.69
C ASP A 622 -9.87 -26.53 -37.52
N ILE A 623 -10.99 -25.81 -37.62
CA ILE A 623 -11.47 -24.92 -36.54
C ILE A 623 -11.82 -25.74 -35.29
N GLN A 624 -12.45 -26.91 -35.43
CA GLN A 624 -12.72 -27.79 -34.29
C GLN A 624 -11.43 -28.22 -33.58
N GLY A 625 -10.41 -28.61 -34.34
CA GLY A 625 -9.10 -28.96 -33.79
C GLY A 625 -8.44 -27.80 -33.05
N GLN A 626 -8.43 -26.61 -33.65
CA GLN A 626 -7.89 -25.39 -33.01
C GLN A 626 -8.66 -25.02 -31.74
N LEU A 627 -9.98 -25.19 -31.75
CA LEU A 627 -10.85 -24.86 -30.62
C LEU A 627 -10.60 -25.81 -29.44
N GLN A 628 -10.41 -27.10 -29.71
CA GLN A 628 -9.98 -28.09 -28.71
C GLN A 628 -8.58 -27.77 -28.16
N GLU A 629 -7.63 -27.40 -29.02
CA GLU A 629 -6.28 -27.04 -28.58
C GLU A 629 -6.29 -25.78 -27.70
N GLN A 630 -7.04 -24.74 -28.09
CA GLN A 630 -7.21 -23.51 -27.31
C GLN A 630 -7.86 -23.80 -25.94
N MET A 631 -8.91 -24.63 -25.91
CA MET A 631 -9.51 -25.11 -24.66
C MET A 631 -8.47 -25.76 -23.74
N GLN A 632 -7.64 -26.64 -24.29
CA GLN A 632 -6.62 -27.33 -23.50
C GLN A 632 -5.50 -26.39 -23.04
N ARG A 633 -5.10 -25.42 -23.87
CA ARG A 633 -4.13 -24.37 -23.50
C ARG A 633 -4.66 -23.47 -22.39
N ILE A 634 -5.92 -23.03 -22.45
CA ILE A 634 -6.57 -22.24 -21.40
C ILE A 634 -6.59 -23.05 -20.10
N ARG A 635 -7.07 -24.29 -20.15
CA ARG A 635 -7.15 -25.17 -18.99
C ARG A 635 -5.78 -25.41 -18.33
N THR A 636 -4.74 -25.60 -19.15
CA THR A 636 -3.36 -25.80 -18.68
C THR A 636 -2.74 -24.52 -18.11
N SER A 637 -2.94 -23.37 -18.76
CA SER A 637 -2.37 -22.08 -18.30
C SER A 637 -2.93 -21.62 -16.95
N LEU A 638 -4.11 -22.11 -16.58
CA LEU A 638 -4.79 -21.83 -15.32
C LEU A 638 -4.51 -22.86 -14.22
N GLY A 639 -3.73 -23.90 -14.50
CA GLY A 639 -3.44 -24.96 -13.52
C GLY A 639 -4.68 -25.81 -13.16
N LEU A 640 -5.73 -25.76 -13.98
CA LEU A 640 -6.94 -26.57 -13.85
C LEU A 640 -6.73 -27.91 -14.57
N VAL A 641 -5.73 -28.71 -14.18
CA VAL A 641 -5.61 -30.07 -14.71
C VAL A 641 -6.65 -30.96 -14.04
#